data_AF-A0A6N7SJY8-F1
#
_entry.id   AF-A0A6N7SJY8-F1
#
_cell.length_a   1.000
_cell.length_b   1.000
_cell.length_c   1.000
_cell.angle_alpha   90.00
_cell.angle_beta   90.00
_cell.angle_gamma   90.00
#
_symmetry.space_group_name_H-M   'P 1'
#
loop_
_entity.id
_entity.type
_entity.pdbx_description
1 polymer ?
#
loop_
_entity_poly.entity_id
_entity_poly.type
_entity_poly.pdbx_seq_one_letter_code
_entity_poly.pdbx_strand_id
1 'polypeptide(L)'
;MEQLINGRYEYEVPKLLLSQDSIVLQTRAGENCRGELHLGAEDQRKIKGIAASSHRRFLLGKERFSGTTAALPYVVDVKGLKAGDMCEGTLTLSTDIGEYQVPFTVAILRNQVRTSVGEIRTLDQFVTLAKADFREAFHLFVDEAFAGLLRHEDEKLWLAYRGMSVNPVTYQHLEEFLIGIGKKEPIKLSLGRESVELYEVEGSIKDTLMLHRNGWGYVRAEVSVQGDFLEVEKKVITTEDFIGSVYGLEYIVRREYLGRGKNYGRIIVKTVYETQVFQVVASRHNKIQVNVSAYEKKKKYELARHYLEMSVNRIPFKEWYDKSLSLLEELKDTGYVDTGYELLEAYLYYRAGLFDKAAEVLEKLENSTALEELPEMEGCYLYLNACTGRLKLERRDYLKRLHTLSQMQEDSFILLWILLQEDSEAYRTPSKKLYELETQYEIGCRSPFLYLEAFRLIKENVLLFRKINRFYIQVLFFAKKYGLLTEEIVGRTAYLSGYLKSFHQVIYELMAEAYEQYPSRDLLDAVCKLLMKGNPRKKEYFKWYELAVEEELRITRLYEYYIETMSRNYQGTLPQVIRMYFAYNNTLSDGKKAFVYSNVIRNKSTDKNTYLSYKSAMKAFAWNKLSESRMNEDYAVLYQEFCMHPGEEKERAALAKVLFIHRLYLEDTKIRKVIVCHDALKKEEAYPCVDGVAYISVYTPDARILFEDEKRRRYMGTVDYNLQKLLDEKEAVSLLAASEVNHSGFLLHVCGELDHSEKITKDNVGCFHKIVEDPSFQTEYRECIRQRILEYFQENVENDNLKDYLRQMDFKGFAKVNKSLLVKILVNQGMYVGAFDLLCEFGYEGVDTEVLLKLCSRMILNMEFEYEEELVLLGWYVYVQGKYDDIILHYLSMFYEGPAEEMARLWQSTQGFQIEAYELEEKILTYSMFARTYLPLGSKVLESYLKQAGKEQVILAYLTFEAFGYFLGGKETDIFIFQCLEKITEREWESDMICKLALLKWLSVTQDWNPEEEKLVRRLLWECSRMGLRFAFFQAFPKEYLRSYQLEDKVFAEYRAGLHSRVTLYYCLEEEGKAGDYKSEPLKEMYQGIYSKEFVLFYGEMLTYYFQAEKDGKTYTTEPRTITVTEVDASGDTKYQMLNQMLAVKKLGKEDELRNILKKYLEREAVIQQLFRITE
;
A
#
# COMPACT_ATOMS: atom_id res chain seq x y z
N MET A 1 -51.66 29.88 -16.78
CA MET A 1 -52.25 31.21 -16.50
C MET A 1 -53.34 31.56 -17.50
N GLU A 2 -53.06 31.82 -18.78
CA GLU A 2 -54.11 32.17 -19.77
C GLU A 2 -55.25 31.15 -19.87
N GLN A 3 -54.96 29.85 -19.78
CA GLN A 3 -55.99 28.81 -19.75
C GLN A 3 -56.93 28.98 -18.53
N LEU A 4 -56.38 29.25 -17.34
CA LEU A 4 -57.16 29.48 -16.12
C LEU A 4 -58.03 30.72 -16.24
N ILE A 5 -57.48 31.85 -16.70
CA ILE A 5 -58.22 33.11 -16.89
C ILE A 5 -59.44 32.90 -17.82
N ASN A 6 -59.29 32.08 -18.85
CA ASN A 6 -60.34 31.73 -19.80
C ASN A 6 -61.25 30.57 -19.34
N GLY A 7 -61.23 30.18 -18.06
CA GLY A 7 -62.07 29.11 -17.53
C GLY A 7 -61.73 27.70 -18.02
N ARG A 8 -60.56 27.50 -18.63
CA ARG A 8 -60.09 26.20 -19.12
C ARG A 8 -59.26 25.51 -18.05
N TYR A 9 -59.93 24.76 -17.19
CA TYR A 9 -59.31 23.97 -16.13
C TYR A 9 -59.97 22.59 -16.03
N GLU A 10 -59.21 21.53 -16.33
CA GLU A 10 -59.67 20.16 -16.16
C GLU A 10 -59.48 19.76 -14.69
N TYR A 11 -60.56 19.62 -13.92
CA TYR A 11 -60.47 19.37 -12.48
C TYR A 11 -59.91 17.98 -12.13
N GLU A 12 -60.30 16.94 -12.88
CA GLU A 12 -59.79 15.58 -12.73
C GLU A 12 -58.60 15.37 -13.67
N VAL A 13 -57.43 15.02 -13.13
CA VAL A 13 -56.22 14.71 -13.92
C VAL A 13 -55.76 13.27 -13.68
N PRO A 14 -55.12 12.62 -14.68
CA PRO A 14 -54.58 11.28 -14.53
C PRO A 14 -53.46 11.24 -13.48
N LYS A 15 -53.17 10.05 -12.94
CA LYS A 15 -51.97 9.85 -12.10
C LYS A 15 -50.70 9.95 -12.94
N LEU A 16 -49.64 10.47 -12.33
CA LEU A 16 -48.28 10.37 -12.84
C LEU A 16 -47.75 8.94 -12.56
N LEU A 17 -47.28 8.28 -13.61
CA LEU A 17 -46.56 7.01 -13.53
C LEU A 17 -45.07 7.30 -13.46
N LEU A 18 -44.41 6.73 -12.46
CA LEU A 18 -42.96 6.79 -12.26
C LEU A 18 -42.36 5.42 -12.54
N SER A 19 -41.16 5.38 -13.14
CA SER A 19 -40.44 4.12 -13.30
C SER A 19 -39.97 3.52 -11.98
N GLN A 20 -39.81 4.37 -10.95
CA GLN A 20 -39.34 4.00 -9.61
C GLN A 20 -39.97 4.95 -8.57
N ASP A 21 -40.44 4.41 -7.46
CA ASP A 21 -40.99 5.18 -6.33
C ASP A 21 -39.90 5.68 -5.38
N SER A 22 -38.69 5.11 -5.45
CA SER A 22 -37.51 5.52 -4.67
C SER A 22 -36.22 5.14 -5.39
N ILE A 23 -35.17 5.96 -5.27
CA ILE A 23 -33.88 5.73 -5.93
C ILE A 23 -32.84 5.29 -4.88
N VAL A 24 -32.41 4.03 -4.91
CA VAL A 24 -31.38 3.49 -3.99
C VAL A 24 -30.14 3.10 -4.78
N LEU A 25 -29.00 3.74 -4.47
CA LEU A 25 -27.75 3.57 -5.19
C LEU A 25 -26.61 3.16 -4.24
N GLN A 26 -25.72 2.29 -4.74
CA GLN A 26 -24.49 1.91 -4.05
C GLN A 26 -23.31 2.10 -4.99
N THR A 27 -22.26 2.78 -4.53
CA THR A 27 -21.06 3.04 -5.34
C THR A 27 -19.79 3.01 -4.51
N ARG A 28 -18.63 3.02 -5.16
CA ARG A 28 -17.33 3.15 -4.50
C ARG A 28 -16.95 4.62 -4.38
N ALA A 29 -16.07 4.92 -3.42
CA ALA A 29 -15.56 6.28 -3.24
C ALA A 29 -14.87 6.75 -4.53
N GLY A 30 -15.29 7.90 -5.06
CA GLY A 30 -14.74 8.50 -6.29
C GLY A 30 -15.40 8.05 -7.59
N GLU A 31 -16.35 7.12 -7.59
CA GLU A 31 -17.08 6.66 -8.78
C GLU A 31 -18.49 7.30 -8.83
N ASN A 32 -18.65 8.36 -9.62
CA ASN A 32 -19.94 9.02 -9.82
C ASN A 32 -20.93 8.07 -10.51
N CYS A 33 -22.16 8.04 -10.00
CA CYS A 33 -23.25 7.24 -10.58
C CYS A 33 -24.10 8.08 -11.51
N ARG A 34 -24.62 7.46 -12.58
CA ARG A 34 -25.58 8.08 -13.50
C ARG A 34 -26.81 7.20 -13.60
N GLY A 35 -27.97 7.82 -13.75
CA GLY A 35 -29.22 7.12 -13.96
C GLY A 35 -30.24 8.00 -14.67
N GLU A 36 -31.39 7.42 -14.98
CA GLU A 36 -32.52 8.14 -15.57
C GLU A 36 -33.82 7.73 -14.85
N LEU A 37 -34.65 8.71 -14.53
CA LEU A 37 -36.01 8.50 -14.04
C LEU A 37 -36.97 8.72 -15.20
N HIS A 38 -37.84 7.75 -15.49
CA HIS A 38 -38.85 7.87 -16.53
C HIS A 38 -40.21 8.20 -15.91
N LEU A 39 -40.92 9.12 -16.55
CA LEU A 39 -42.21 9.64 -16.09
C LEU A 39 -43.19 9.79 -17.26
N GLY A 40 -44.47 9.51 -17.01
CA GLY A 40 -45.56 9.66 -17.98
C GLY A 40 -46.92 9.72 -17.30
N ALA A 41 -47.93 10.25 -17.98
CA ALA A 41 -49.31 10.20 -17.49
C ALA A 41 -49.94 8.83 -17.77
N GLU A 42 -50.84 8.38 -16.88
CA GLU A 42 -51.59 7.12 -17.02
C GLU A 42 -52.36 7.03 -18.35
N ASP A 43 -52.89 8.15 -18.85
CA ASP A 43 -53.65 8.24 -20.10
C ASP A 43 -52.80 8.62 -21.32
N GLN A 44 -51.46 8.59 -21.19
CA GLN A 44 -50.49 8.91 -22.25
C GLN A 44 -50.60 10.35 -22.80
N ARG A 45 -51.23 11.27 -22.07
CA ARG A 45 -51.17 12.69 -22.44
C ARG A 45 -49.75 13.23 -22.30
N LYS A 46 -49.49 14.33 -23.02
CA LYS A 46 -48.23 15.06 -22.87
C LYS A 46 -48.23 15.80 -21.54
N ILE A 47 -47.23 15.52 -20.70
CA ILE A 47 -47.00 16.21 -19.42
C ILE A 47 -45.96 17.33 -19.58
N LYS A 48 -46.02 18.31 -18.70
CA LYS A 48 -45.01 19.35 -18.51
C LYS A 48 -44.66 19.44 -17.03
N GLY A 49 -43.39 19.57 -16.71
CA GLY A 49 -42.99 19.71 -15.31
C GLY A 49 -41.59 20.26 -15.12
N ILE A 50 -41.32 20.55 -13.86
CA ILE A 50 -40.05 21.04 -13.34
C ILE A 50 -39.62 20.07 -12.24
N ALA A 51 -38.36 19.65 -12.27
CA ALA A 51 -37.73 18.78 -11.31
C ALA A 51 -36.72 19.58 -10.49
N ALA A 52 -36.78 19.44 -9.16
CA ALA A 52 -35.87 20.08 -8.23
C ALA A 52 -35.33 19.05 -7.22
N SER A 53 -34.02 19.07 -6.97
CA SER A 53 -33.37 18.19 -5.99
C SER A 53 -33.20 18.93 -4.65
N SER A 54 -33.51 18.27 -3.54
CA SER A 54 -33.27 18.83 -2.21
C SER A 54 -31.80 18.77 -1.76
N HIS A 55 -30.90 18.16 -2.56
CA HIS A 55 -29.50 17.99 -2.19
C HIS A 55 -28.57 18.22 -3.38
N ARG A 56 -27.53 19.03 -3.15
CA ARG A 56 -26.43 19.31 -4.09
C ARG A 56 -25.79 18.07 -4.75
N ARG A 57 -25.77 16.94 -4.04
CA ARG A 57 -25.11 15.71 -4.51
C ARG A 57 -25.86 15.02 -5.64
N PHE A 58 -27.12 15.36 -5.85
CA PHE A 58 -27.98 14.77 -6.86
C PHE A 58 -28.28 15.82 -7.93
N LEU A 59 -27.48 15.80 -8.99
CA LEU A 59 -27.50 16.78 -10.07
C LEU A 59 -28.44 16.32 -11.19
N LEU A 60 -29.36 17.19 -11.60
CA LEU A 60 -30.29 16.93 -12.68
C LEU A 60 -29.70 17.38 -14.01
N GLY A 61 -29.71 16.51 -15.02
CA GLY A 61 -29.25 16.88 -16.36
C GLY A 61 -30.21 17.81 -17.10
N LYS A 62 -31.48 17.87 -16.67
CA LYS A 62 -32.53 18.78 -17.17
C LYS A 62 -33.53 19.06 -16.05
N GLU A 63 -33.72 20.32 -15.68
CA GLU A 63 -34.72 20.69 -14.67
C GLU A 63 -36.13 20.75 -15.25
N ARG A 64 -36.28 21.15 -16.52
CA ARG A 64 -37.58 21.24 -17.20
C ARG A 64 -37.76 20.10 -18.17
N PHE A 65 -38.91 19.44 -18.13
CA PHE A 65 -39.24 18.34 -19.01
C PHE A 65 -40.63 18.49 -19.63
N SER A 66 -40.79 17.95 -20.84
CA SER A 66 -42.10 17.82 -21.47
C SER A 66 -42.11 16.69 -22.50
N GLY A 67 -43.17 15.89 -22.51
CA GLY A 67 -43.31 14.75 -23.40
C GLY A 67 -44.47 13.85 -22.98
N THR A 68 -44.84 12.89 -23.82
CA THR A 68 -45.76 11.80 -23.43
C THR A 68 -45.08 10.82 -22.46
N THR A 69 -43.78 10.61 -22.67
CA THR A 69 -42.88 9.94 -21.73
C THR A 69 -41.63 10.80 -21.66
N ALA A 70 -41.27 11.28 -20.48
CA ALA A 70 -40.09 12.08 -20.24
C ALA A 70 -39.02 11.24 -19.53
N ALA A 71 -37.76 11.40 -19.93
CA ALA A 71 -36.61 10.84 -19.25
C ALA A 71 -35.87 11.97 -18.56
N LEU A 72 -35.69 11.85 -17.25
CA LEU A 72 -34.99 12.80 -16.40
C LEU A 72 -33.62 12.19 -16.04
N PRO A 73 -32.55 12.53 -16.77
CA PRO A 73 -31.21 12.06 -16.45
C PRO A 73 -30.69 12.74 -15.19
N TYR A 74 -30.00 11.99 -14.34
CA TYR A 74 -29.36 12.49 -13.13
C TYR A 74 -27.95 11.92 -12.95
N VAL A 75 -27.12 12.67 -12.24
CA VAL A 75 -25.76 12.28 -11.84
C VAL A 75 -25.61 12.48 -10.34
N VAL A 76 -25.07 11.48 -9.67
CA VAL A 76 -24.69 11.59 -8.25
C VAL A 76 -23.21 11.91 -8.15
N ASP A 77 -22.88 13.07 -7.59
CA ASP A 77 -21.51 13.49 -7.33
C ASP A 77 -21.03 12.97 -5.97
N VAL A 78 -20.18 11.95 -5.98
CA VAL A 78 -19.63 11.35 -4.75
C VAL A 78 -18.25 11.89 -4.40
N LYS A 79 -17.79 12.95 -5.07
CA LYS A 79 -16.47 13.54 -4.82
C LYS A 79 -16.35 14.07 -3.39
N GLY A 80 -15.36 13.56 -2.65
CA GLY A 80 -15.13 13.94 -1.25
C GLY A 80 -15.90 13.10 -0.23
N LEU A 81 -16.73 12.14 -0.65
CA LEU A 81 -17.33 11.14 0.24
C LEU A 81 -16.34 9.99 0.50
N LYS A 82 -16.31 9.52 1.75
CA LYS A 82 -15.47 8.42 2.24
C LYS A 82 -16.26 7.10 2.25
N ALA A 83 -15.56 5.98 2.29
CA ALA A 83 -16.19 4.67 2.39
C ALA A 83 -17.00 4.55 3.69
N GLY A 84 -18.29 4.23 3.57
CA GLY A 84 -19.25 4.23 4.68
C GLY A 84 -20.12 5.48 4.78
N ASP A 85 -19.84 6.54 4.01
CA ASP A 85 -20.72 7.72 3.95
C ASP A 85 -22.05 7.39 3.27
N MET A 86 -23.09 8.11 3.67
CA MET A 86 -24.44 8.00 3.12
C MET A 86 -25.02 9.40 2.89
N CYS A 87 -25.67 9.61 1.75
CA CYS A 87 -26.47 10.81 1.51
C CYS A 87 -27.92 10.47 1.18
N GLU A 88 -28.83 11.28 1.72
CA GLU A 88 -30.28 11.13 1.59
C GLU A 88 -30.91 12.45 1.19
N GLY A 89 -31.94 12.40 0.35
CA GLY A 89 -32.67 13.56 -0.09
C GLY A 89 -33.92 13.19 -0.88
N THR A 90 -34.59 14.20 -1.42
CA THR A 90 -35.84 14.06 -2.16
C THR A 90 -35.75 14.82 -3.47
N LEU A 91 -36.20 14.18 -4.55
CA LEU A 91 -36.45 14.80 -5.84
C LEU A 91 -37.93 15.19 -5.92
N THR A 92 -38.22 16.47 -6.08
CA THR A 92 -39.60 16.96 -6.26
C THR A 92 -39.88 17.23 -7.73
N LEU A 93 -41.01 16.72 -8.20
CA LEU A 93 -41.53 16.85 -9.56
C LEU A 93 -42.81 17.68 -9.50
N SER A 94 -42.74 18.97 -9.81
CA SER A 94 -43.92 19.83 -9.95
C SER A 94 -44.40 19.76 -11.40
N THR A 95 -45.58 19.16 -11.64
CA THR A 95 -46.11 18.91 -12.99
C THR A 95 -47.48 19.52 -13.19
N ASP A 96 -47.91 19.68 -14.45
CA ASP A 96 -49.24 20.16 -14.81
C ASP A 96 -50.40 19.20 -14.46
N ILE A 97 -50.09 18.03 -13.88
CA ILE A 97 -51.05 17.04 -13.36
C ILE A 97 -50.85 16.74 -11.86
N GLY A 98 -49.99 17.49 -11.16
CA GLY A 98 -49.74 17.32 -9.72
C GLY A 98 -48.28 17.47 -9.32
N GLU A 99 -48.03 17.52 -8.01
CA GLU A 99 -46.70 17.49 -7.41
C GLU A 99 -46.39 16.11 -6.82
N TYR A 100 -45.19 15.59 -7.09
CA TYR A 100 -44.76 14.24 -6.67
C TYR A 100 -43.35 14.30 -6.08
N GLN A 101 -43.08 13.48 -5.06
CA GLN A 101 -41.78 13.40 -4.40
C GLN A 101 -41.19 12.00 -4.52
N VAL A 102 -39.92 11.91 -4.92
CA VAL A 102 -39.18 10.66 -5.05
C VAL A 102 -37.97 10.70 -4.12
N PRO A 103 -37.96 9.95 -3.00
CA PRO A 103 -36.81 9.89 -2.11
C PRO A 103 -35.63 9.16 -2.78
N PHE A 104 -34.41 9.58 -2.44
CA PHE A 104 -33.19 8.89 -2.86
C PHE A 104 -32.21 8.68 -1.71
N THR A 105 -31.46 7.57 -1.80
CA THR A 105 -30.40 7.19 -0.85
C THR A 105 -29.18 6.68 -1.62
N VAL A 106 -27.99 7.20 -1.30
CA VAL A 106 -26.72 6.78 -1.91
C VAL A 106 -25.75 6.35 -0.82
N ALA A 107 -25.24 5.12 -0.92
CA ALA A 107 -24.28 4.56 0.04
C ALA A 107 -22.92 4.26 -0.59
N ILE A 108 -21.82 4.64 0.07
CA ILE A 108 -20.45 4.37 -0.38
C ILE A 108 -19.92 3.07 0.23
N LEU A 109 -19.66 2.05 -0.61
CA LEU A 109 -19.26 0.71 -0.20
C LEU A 109 -17.82 0.64 0.34
N ARG A 110 -17.56 -0.28 1.28
CA ARG A 110 -16.22 -0.65 1.77
C ARG A 110 -15.61 -1.76 0.87
N ASN A 111 -14.30 -1.71 0.61
CA ASN A 111 -13.60 -2.70 -0.23
C ASN A 111 -13.63 -4.12 0.39
N GLN A 112 -13.78 -5.16 -0.45
CA GLN A 112 -13.85 -6.58 -0.03
C GLN A 112 -13.11 -7.50 -1.03
N VAL A 113 -12.50 -8.58 -0.52
CA VAL A 113 -11.79 -9.61 -1.31
C VAL A 113 -12.37 -11.00 -1.01
N ARG A 114 -12.72 -11.77 -2.06
CA ARG A 114 -13.23 -13.15 -1.95
C ARG A 114 -12.15 -14.16 -2.32
N THR A 115 -12.01 -15.25 -1.55
CA THR A 115 -11.02 -16.34 -1.75
C THR A 115 -11.64 -17.74 -1.61
N SER A 116 -10.87 -18.81 -1.82
CA SER A 116 -11.35 -20.21 -1.74
C SER A 116 -11.86 -20.64 -0.35
N VAL A 117 -11.31 -20.04 0.72
CA VAL A 117 -11.67 -20.32 2.12
C VAL A 117 -12.78 -19.36 2.61
N GLY A 118 -13.31 -18.52 1.73
CA GLY A 118 -14.33 -17.51 2.03
C GLY A 118 -13.82 -16.08 1.92
N GLU A 119 -14.52 -15.15 2.56
CA GLU A 119 -14.10 -13.74 2.61
C GLU A 119 -12.99 -13.54 3.64
N ILE A 120 -11.85 -13.00 3.20
CA ILE A 120 -10.73 -12.66 4.08
C ILE A 120 -10.87 -11.20 4.49
N ARG A 121 -11.06 -10.98 5.79
CA ARG A 121 -11.21 -9.66 6.41
C ARG A 121 -10.15 -9.36 7.46
N THR A 122 -9.38 -10.36 7.88
CA THR A 122 -8.38 -10.25 8.96
C THR A 122 -7.09 -11.00 8.63
N LEU A 123 -5.99 -10.60 9.26
CA LEU A 123 -4.70 -11.28 9.13
C LEU A 123 -4.74 -12.75 9.59
N ASP A 124 -5.49 -13.09 10.64
CA ASP A 124 -5.59 -14.48 11.11
C ASP A 124 -6.31 -15.40 10.10
N GLN A 125 -7.28 -14.87 9.35
CA GLN A 125 -7.90 -15.59 8.24
C GLN A 125 -6.91 -15.79 7.10
N PHE A 126 -6.06 -14.80 6.80
CA PHE A 126 -4.97 -14.95 5.83
C PHE A 126 -3.94 -16.01 6.25
N VAL A 127 -3.56 -16.06 7.53
CA VAL A 127 -2.66 -17.10 8.06
C VAL A 127 -3.29 -18.49 7.93
N THR A 128 -4.61 -18.59 8.10
CA THR A 128 -5.35 -19.84 7.91
C THR A 128 -5.35 -20.28 6.45
N LEU A 129 -5.54 -19.34 5.50
CA LEU A 129 -5.36 -19.60 4.07
C LEU A 129 -3.93 -20.08 3.78
N ALA A 130 -2.90 -19.39 4.28
CA ALA A 130 -1.51 -19.75 4.03
C ALA A 130 -1.13 -21.15 4.55
N LYS A 131 -1.76 -21.62 5.64
CA LYS A 131 -1.61 -22.98 6.15
C LYS A 131 -2.27 -24.03 5.25
N ALA A 132 -3.42 -23.70 4.65
CA ALA A 132 -4.19 -24.60 3.80
C ALA A 132 -3.63 -24.65 2.36
N ASP A 133 -3.40 -23.48 1.76
CA ASP A 133 -2.83 -23.32 0.42
C ASP A 133 -1.86 -22.12 0.38
N PHE A 134 -0.56 -22.44 0.45
CA PHE A 134 0.50 -21.44 0.43
C PHE A 134 0.63 -20.74 -0.95
N ARG A 135 0.20 -21.38 -2.04
CA ARG A 135 0.24 -20.79 -3.38
C ARG A 135 -0.87 -19.76 -3.54
N GLU A 136 -2.08 -20.06 -3.12
CA GLU A 136 -3.18 -19.10 -3.13
C GLU A 136 -2.89 -17.90 -2.21
N ALA A 137 -2.37 -18.16 -1.01
CA ALA A 137 -1.93 -17.09 -0.12
C ALA A 137 -0.84 -16.20 -0.74
N PHE A 138 0.09 -16.78 -1.51
CA PHE A 138 1.08 -16.00 -2.24
C PHE A 138 0.48 -15.13 -3.34
N HIS A 139 -0.51 -15.64 -4.10
CA HIS A 139 -1.22 -14.83 -5.09
C HIS A 139 -1.93 -13.64 -4.45
N LEU A 140 -2.61 -13.86 -3.32
CA LEU A 140 -3.23 -12.77 -2.58
C LEU A 140 -2.20 -11.80 -2.00
N PHE A 141 -1.07 -12.30 -1.48
CA PHE A 141 0.01 -11.48 -0.93
C PHE A 141 0.64 -10.51 -1.95
N VAL A 142 0.58 -10.83 -3.24
CA VAL A 142 1.10 -9.95 -4.32
C VAL A 142 -0.01 -9.06 -4.89
N ASP A 143 -1.28 -9.32 -4.57
CA ASP A 143 -2.42 -8.55 -5.04
C ASP A 143 -2.57 -7.22 -4.28
N GLU A 144 -2.94 -6.15 -4.98
CA GLU A 144 -3.15 -4.83 -4.37
C GLU A 144 -4.28 -4.84 -3.33
N ALA A 145 -5.23 -5.76 -3.44
CA ALA A 145 -6.35 -5.85 -2.53
C ALA A 145 -5.93 -6.31 -1.12
N PHE A 146 -4.85 -7.09 -1.01
CA PHE A 146 -4.29 -7.49 0.29
C PHE A 146 -3.61 -6.30 1.01
N ALA A 147 -3.03 -5.37 0.25
CA ALA A 147 -2.51 -4.13 0.81
C ALA A 147 -3.60 -3.34 1.54
N GLY A 148 -4.82 -3.31 1.00
CA GLY A 148 -5.97 -2.66 1.63
C GLY A 148 -6.42 -3.31 2.94
N LEU A 149 -6.22 -4.61 3.11
CA LEU A 149 -6.57 -5.34 4.34
C LEU A 149 -5.63 -4.98 5.49
N LEU A 150 -4.32 -4.92 5.24
CA LEU A 150 -3.32 -4.65 6.28
C LEU A 150 -3.24 -3.18 6.70
N ARG A 151 -3.61 -2.25 5.80
CA ARG A 151 -3.56 -0.80 6.07
C ARG A 151 -4.41 -0.32 7.25
N HIS A 152 -5.40 -1.11 7.69
CA HIS A 152 -6.32 -0.72 8.76
C HIS A 152 -6.15 -1.52 10.06
N GLU A 153 -5.27 -2.53 10.10
CA GLU A 153 -5.04 -3.34 11.30
C GLU A 153 -3.92 -2.79 12.19
N ASP A 154 -2.72 -2.57 11.65
CA ASP A 154 -1.54 -2.15 12.41
C ASP A 154 -0.47 -1.56 11.47
N GLU A 155 0.05 -0.38 11.80
CA GLU A 155 1.09 0.33 11.04
C GLU A 155 2.39 -0.48 10.93
N LYS A 156 2.76 -1.19 12.00
CA LYS A 156 3.97 -2.03 12.02
C LYS A 156 3.85 -3.22 11.08
N LEU A 157 2.65 -3.77 10.94
CA LEU A 157 2.35 -4.86 10.00
C LEU A 157 2.34 -4.34 8.56
N TRP A 158 1.77 -3.16 8.32
CA TRP A 158 1.75 -2.52 7.01
C TRP A 158 3.16 -2.25 6.48
N LEU A 159 4.04 -1.64 7.28
CA LEU A 159 5.41 -1.33 6.86
C LEU A 159 6.22 -2.61 6.58
N ALA A 160 6.02 -3.65 7.40
CA ALA A 160 6.62 -4.97 7.18
C ALA A 160 6.16 -5.58 5.84
N TYR A 161 4.86 -5.55 5.55
CA TYR A 161 4.32 -6.04 4.28
C TYR A 161 4.91 -5.29 3.10
N ARG A 162 4.88 -3.95 3.14
CA ARG A 162 5.37 -3.09 2.07
C ARG A 162 6.84 -3.34 1.74
N GLY A 163 7.68 -3.54 2.75
CA GLY A 163 9.08 -3.88 2.55
C GLY A 163 9.30 -5.32 2.06
N MET A 164 8.35 -6.23 2.23
CA MET A 164 8.43 -7.62 1.76
C MET A 164 7.76 -7.85 0.40
N SER A 165 6.89 -6.94 -0.05
CA SER A 165 6.11 -7.05 -1.28
C SER A 165 6.72 -6.30 -2.48
N VAL A 166 7.95 -5.79 -2.38
CA VAL A 166 8.63 -5.11 -3.49
C VAL A 166 9.16 -6.13 -4.50
N ASN A 167 8.77 -5.96 -5.77
CA ASN A 167 9.17 -6.88 -6.83
C ASN A 167 10.70 -6.89 -7.07
N PRO A 168 11.33 -8.07 -7.24
CA PRO A 168 10.70 -9.38 -7.40
C PRO A 168 10.34 -10.06 -6.06
N VAL A 169 9.06 -10.40 -5.87
CA VAL A 169 8.57 -11.14 -4.70
C VAL A 169 8.68 -12.64 -4.97
N THR A 170 9.11 -13.41 -3.97
CA THR A 170 9.24 -14.87 -4.03
C THR A 170 8.53 -15.51 -2.85
N TYR A 171 8.27 -16.82 -2.88
CA TYR A 171 7.70 -17.54 -1.74
C TYR A 171 8.50 -17.35 -0.44
N GLN A 172 9.81 -17.09 -0.53
CA GLN A 172 10.64 -16.75 0.63
C GLN A 172 10.19 -15.45 1.31
N HIS A 173 9.66 -14.48 0.56
CA HIS A 173 9.18 -13.22 1.12
C HIS A 173 7.93 -13.42 1.97
N LEU A 174 6.98 -14.23 1.48
CA LEU A 174 5.80 -14.58 2.26
C LEU A 174 6.18 -15.37 3.52
N GLU A 175 7.10 -16.33 3.39
CA GLU A 175 7.65 -17.10 4.52
C GLU A 175 8.26 -16.17 5.57
N GLU A 176 9.14 -15.25 5.17
CA GLU A 176 9.81 -14.29 6.05
C GLU A 176 8.87 -13.24 6.65
N PHE A 177 7.86 -12.81 5.90
CA PHE A 177 6.82 -11.92 6.41
C PHE A 177 6.08 -12.59 7.57
N LEU A 178 5.59 -13.82 7.38
CA LEU A 178 4.87 -14.57 8.41
C LEU A 178 5.73 -14.87 9.64
N ILE A 179 7.03 -15.12 9.45
CA ILE A 179 7.99 -15.32 10.53
C ILE A 179 8.22 -14.03 11.31
N GLY A 180 8.55 -12.93 10.62
CA GLY A 180 8.93 -11.69 11.30
C GLY A 180 7.76 -10.98 12.00
N ILE A 181 6.51 -11.25 11.60
CA ILE A 181 5.31 -10.80 12.34
C ILE A 181 4.92 -11.76 13.49
N GLY A 182 5.70 -12.83 13.73
CA GLY A 182 5.48 -13.76 14.83
C GLY A 182 4.32 -14.75 14.65
N LYS A 183 3.76 -14.87 13.44
CA LYS A 183 2.64 -15.81 13.16
C LYS A 183 3.12 -17.21 12.75
N LYS A 184 4.43 -17.40 12.58
CA LYS A 184 5.06 -18.64 12.13
C LYS A 184 6.50 -18.78 12.61
N GLU A 185 6.95 -20.01 12.83
CA GLU A 185 8.36 -20.33 13.09
C GLU A 185 9.13 -20.68 11.80
N PRO A 186 10.45 -20.40 11.73
CA PRO A 186 11.30 -20.82 10.61
C PRO A 186 11.35 -22.34 10.43
N ILE A 187 11.36 -22.79 9.18
CA ILE A 187 11.44 -24.22 8.87
C ILE A 187 12.88 -24.72 9.03
N LYS A 188 13.05 -25.74 9.88
CA LYS A 188 14.31 -26.47 10.08
C LYS A 188 14.18 -27.88 9.53
N LEU A 189 15.24 -28.36 8.89
CA LEU A 189 15.43 -29.71 8.37
C LEU A 189 16.37 -30.48 9.30
N SER A 190 15.92 -31.63 9.76
CA SER A 190 16.74 -32.58 10.53
C SER A 190 17.01 -33.84 9.73
N LEU A 191 18.21 -34.41 9.89
CA LEU A 191 18.60 -35.66 9.26
C LEU A 191 18.14 -36.83 10.13
N GLY A 192 17.59 -37.88 9.53
CA GLY A 192 17.26 -39.12 10.25
C GLY A 192 18.50 -39.87 10.77
N ARG A 193 19.67 -39.61 10.18
CA ARG A 193 21.00 -40.09 10.62
C ARG A 193 22.09 -39.11 10.18
N GLU A 194 23.17 -38.99 10.95
CA GLU A 194 24.29 -38.08 10.65
C GLU A 194 25.37 -38.71 9.77
N SER A 195 25.51 -40.04 9.79
CA SER A 195 26.51 -40.75 9.00
C SER A 195 26.10 -42.17 8.60
N VAL A 196 26.80 -42.71 7.61
CA VAL A 196 26.73 -44.12 7.20
C VAL A 196 28.11 -44.63 6.82
N GLU A 197 28.41 -45.88 7.21
CA GLU A 197 29.61 -46.60 6.78
C GLU A 197 29.20 -47.82 5.94
N LEU A 198 29.71 -47.90 4.71
CA LEU A 198 29.44 -48.96 3.74
C LEU A 198 30.75 -49.68 3.41
N TYR A 199 30.87 -50.94 3.83
CA TYR A 199 32.01 -51.80 3.53
C TYR A 199 31.60 -52.90 2.55
N GLU A 200 32.58 -53.57 1.94
CA GLU A 200 32.35 -54.68 1.02
C GLU A 200 31.40 -54.31 -0.14
N VAL A 201 31.53 -53.09 -0.66
CA VAL A 201 30.64 -52.57 -1.72
C VAL A 201 30.88 -53.30 -3.05
N GLU A 202 30.18 -54.42 -3.30
CA GLU A 202 30.36 -55.29 -4.47
C GLU A 202 29.81 -54.72 -5.79
N GLY A 203 28.82 -53.83 -5.71
CA GLY A 203 28.20 -53.11 -6.82
C GLY A 203 27.89 -51.66 -6.43
N SER A 204 27.41 -50.83 -7.37
CA SER A 204 26.93 -49.49 -6.99
C SER A 204 25.68 -49.61 -6.11
N ILE A 205 25.72 -49.03 -4.91
CA ILE A 205 24.66 -49.14 -3.91
C ILE A 205 23.80 -47.89 -3.97
N LYS A 206 22.47 -48.07 -3.97
CA LYS A 206 21.49 -47.01 -3.79
C LYS A 206 20.98 -47.06 -2.35
N ASP A 207 20.95 -45.92 -1.67
CA ASP A 207 20.48 -45.78 -0.30
C ASP A 207 19.73 -44.43 -0.15
N THR A 208 19.01 -44.24 0.95
CA THR A 208 18.13 -43.09 1.16
C THR A 208 18.50 -42.35 2.45
N LEU A 209 18.58 -41.02 2.36
CA LEU A 209 18.73 -40.11 3.49
C LEU A 209 17.36 -39.49 3.81
N MET A 210 16.81 -39.82 4.98
CA MET A 210 15.54 -39.25 5.43
C MET A 210 15.73 -37.83 5.98
N LEU A 211 14.97 -36.88 5.45
CA LEU A 211 14.90 -35.50 5.89
C LEU A 211 13.54 -35.23 6.55
N HIS A 212 13.56 -34.60 7.72
CA HIS A 212 12.36 -34.25 8.47
C HIS A 212 12.25 -32.73 8.64
N ARG A 213 11.10 -32.14 8.29
CA ARG A 213 10.80 -30.73 8.53
C ARG A 213 9.96 -30.55 9.81
N ASN A 214 10.21 -29.48 10.56
CA ASN A 214 9.48 -29.16 11.80
C ASN A 214 8.10 -28.52 11.61
N GLY A 215 7.79 -27.96 10.43
CA GLY A 215 6.56 -27.19 10.23
C GLY A 215 6.06 -27.10 8.78
N TRP A 216 5.08 -26.23 8.57
CA TRP A 216 4.44 -25.92 7.28
C TRP A 216 5.09 -24.69 6.62
N GLY A 217 4.87 -24.46 5.32
CA GLY A 217 5.36 -23.28 4.60
C GLY A 217 6.34 -23.59 3.46
N TYR A 218 7.09 -22.58 3.02
CA TYR A 218 8.01 -22.68 1.90
C TYR A 218 9.38 -23.23 2.28
N VAL A 219 9.80 -24.31 1.61
CA VAL A 219 11.10 -24.96 1.75
C VAL A 219 11.77 -25.00 0.39
N ARG A 220 13.03 -24.58 0.35
CA ARG A 220 13.94 -24.85 -0.77
C ARG A 220 15.33 -25.17 -0.23
N ALA A 221 15.75 -26.42 -0.39
CA ALA A 221 17.07 -26.89 0.02
C ALA A 221 17.92 -27.22 -1.21
N GLU A 222 19.16 -26.73 -1.24
CA GLU A 222 20.16 -27.06 -2.26
C GLU A 222 21.05 -28.19 -1.74
N VAL A 223 21.14 -29.28 -2.51
CA VAL A 223 21.92 -30.46 -2.17
C VAL A 223 23.20 -30.45 -3.01
N SER A 224 24.33 -30.56 -2.34
CA SER A 224 25.64 -30.71 -2.96
C SER A 224 26.38 -31.88 -2.35
N VAL A 225 27.34 -32.42 -3.11
CA VAL A 225 28.07 -33.63 -2.72
C VAL A 225 29.56 -33.36 -2.79
N GLN A 226 30.30 -33.87 -1.81
CA GLN A 226 31.76 -33.91 -1.80
C GLN A 226 32.20 -35.37 -1.85
N GLY A 227 33.06 -35.71 -2.82
CA GLY A 227 33.55 -37.07 -3.07
C GLY A 227 33.03 -37.64 -4.38
N ASP A 228 33.94 -37.93 -5.31
CA ASP A 228 33.65 -38.31 -6.70
C ASP A 228 32.85 -39.61 -6.84
N PHE A 229 32.77 -40.41 -5.76
CA PHE A 229 32.05 -41.68 -5.72
C PHE A 229 30.58 -41.54 -5.29
N LEU A 230 30.11 -40.34 -4.92
CA LEU A 230 28.76 -40.10 -4.46
C LEU A 230 27.97 -39.28 -5.48
N GLU A 231 26.75 -39.74 -5.74
CA GLU A 231 25.77 -39.03 -6.55
C GLU A 231 24.44 -38.93 -5.80
N VAL A 232 23.72 -37.83 -5.97
CA VAL A 232 22.36 -37.66 -5.44
C VAL A 232 21.39 -37.58 -6.61
N GLU A 233 20.20 -38.16 -6.44
CA GLU A 233 19.15 -38.12 -7.46
C GLU A 233 18.67 -36.67 -7.69
N LYS A 234 18.47 -35.93 -6.60
CA LYS A 234 17.90 -34.58 -6.63
C LYS A 234 18.82 -33.55 -6.00
N LYS A 235 19.08 -32.46 -6.73
CA LYS A 235 19.95 -31.35 -6.28
C LYS A 235 19.18 -30.21 -5.62
N VAL A 236 17.86 -30.13 -5.80
CA VAL A 236 17.01 -29.11 -5.20
C VAL A 236 15.75 -29.77 -4.67
N ILE A 237 15.48 -29.61 -3.38
CA ILE A 237 14.31 -30.15 -2.69
C ILE A 237 13.37 -28.99 -2.39
N THR A 238 12.09 -29.11 -2.75
CA THR A 238 11.06 -28.09 -2.52
C THR A 238 9.97 -28.57 -1.56
N THR A 239 9.06 -27.68 -1.14
CA THR A 239 7.92 -28.04 -0.29
C THR A 239 7.08 -29.20 -0.83
N GLU A 240 6.90 -29.28 -2.15
CA GLU A 240 6.05 -30.27 -2.82
C GLU A 240 6.63 -31.70 -2.77
N ASP A 241 7.92 -31.82 -2.48
CA ASP A 241 8.58 -33.13 -2.38
C ASP A 241 8.24 -33.85 -1.06
N PHE A 242 7.85 -33.11 -0.03
CA PHE A 242 7.55 -33.67 1.29
C PHE A 242 6.16 -34.30 1.29
N ILE A 243 6.08 -35.58 1.69
CA ILE A 243 4.82 -36.23 2.04
C ILE A 243 4.62 -36.02 3.54
N GLY A 244 3.70 -35.12 3.91
CA GLY A 244 3.57 -34.67 5.29
C GLY A 244 4.81 -33.88 5.73
N SER A 245 5.59 -34.42 6.67
CA SER A 245 6.81 -33.79 7.20
C SER A 245 8.12 -34.49 6.78
N VAL A 246 8.06 -35.50 5.91
CA VAL A 246 9.21 -36.37 5.61
C VAL A 246 9.49 -36.43 4.10
N TYR A 247 10.77 -36.41 3.74
CA TYR A 247 11.26 -36.65 2.38
C TYR A 247 12.46 -37.59 2.40
N GLY A 248 12.47 -38.58 1.52
CA GLY A 248 13.61 -39.50 1.34
C GLY A 248 14.48 -39.07 0.17
N LEU A 249 15.67 -38.52 0.45
CA LEU A 249 16.64 -38.17 -0.58
C LEU A 249 17.44 -39.41 -0.98
N GLU A 250 17.25 -39.89 -2.21
CA GLU A 250 18.01 -41.01 -2.74
C GLU A 250 19.43 -40.59 -3.18
N TYR A 251 20.43 -41.39 -2.79
CA TYR A 251 21.81 -41.24 -3.21
C TYR A 251 22.42 -42.57 -3.65
N ILE A 252 23.42 -42.48 -4.52
CA ILE A 252 24.12 -43.61 -5.12
C ILE A 252 25.60 -43.52 -4.78
N VAL A 253 26.13 -44.62 -4.26
CA VAL A 253 27.56 -44.85 -4.04
C VAL A 253 28.08 -45.66 -5.23
N ARG A 254 28.80 -45.00 -6.14
CA ARG A 254 29.30 -45.60 -7.38
C ARG A 254 30.55 -46.43 -7.11
N ARG A 255 30.48 -47.74 -7.33
CA ARG A 255 31.62 -48.65 -7.11
C ARG A 255 32.83 -48.31 -7.99
N GLU A 256 32.58 -47.86 -9.21
CA GLU A 256 33.61 -47.57 -10.22
C GLU A 256 34.59 -46.47 -9.79
N TYR A 257 34.11 -45.52 -8.98
CA TYR A 257 34.89 -44.40 -8.46
C TYR A 257 35.46 -44.63 -7.05
N LEU A 258 35.22 -45.81 -6.45
CA LEU A 258 35.83 -46.16 -5.16
C LEU A 258 37.30 -46.56 -5.36
N GLY A 259 38.21 -45.74 -4.85
CA GLY A 259 39.64 -46.01 -4.81
C GLY A 259 40.03 -47.13 -3.83
N ARG A 260 41.34 -47.41 -3.71
CA ARG A 260 41.87 -48.34 -2.70
C ARG A 260 41.75 -47.72 -1.30
N GLY A 261 41.12 -48.41 -0.35
CA GLY A 261 40.94 -47.96 1.03
C GLY A 261 39.56 -47.34 1.32
N LYS A 262 39.46 -46.57 2.41
CA LYS A 262 38.24 -45.84 2.79
C LYS A 262 38.13 -44.55 1.98
N ASN A 263 37.00 -44.36 1.32
CA ASN A 263 36.66 -43.12 0.62
C ASN A 263 35.68 -42.35 1.50
N TYR A 264 35.97 -41.07 1.73
CA TYR A 264 35.16 -40.19 2.57
C TYR A 264 34.43 -39.20 1.68
N GLY A 265 33.12 -39.13 1.83
CA GLY A 265 32.29 -38.16 1.13
C GLY A 265 31.23 -37.58 2.05
N ARG A 266 30.59 -36.51 1.58
CA ARG A 266 29.58 -35.76 2.34
C ARG A 266 28.45 -35.36 1.42
N ILE A 267 27.22 -35.51 1.89
CA ILE A 267 26.04 -34.90 1.28
C ILE A 267 25.70 -33.68 2.13
N ILE A 268 25.71 -32.50 1.52
CA ILE A 268 25.47 -31.22 2.18
C ILE A 268 24.12 -30.69 1.71
N VAL A 269 23.17 -30.59 2.64
CA VAL A 269 21.83 -30.05 2.40
C VAL A 269 21.79 -28.64 3.00
N LYS A 270 21.71 -27.63 2.13
CA LYS A 270 21.77 -26.22 2.53
C LYS A 270 20.42 -25.53 2.29
N THR A 271 19.85 -24.95 3.35
CA THR A 271 18.69 -24.05 3.26
C THR A 271 19.15 -22.59 3.41
N VAL A 272 18.20 -21.67 3.47
CA VAL A 272 18.49 -20.25 3.79
C VAL A 272 18.80 -20.02 5.26
N TYR A 273 18.41 -20.96 6.13
CA TYR A 273 18.53 -20.85 7.58
C TYR A 273 19.68 -21.67 8.15
N GLU A 274 20.00 -22.81 7.53
CA GLU A 274 20.97 -23.76 8.08
C GLU A 274 21.66 -24.63 7.01
N THR A 275 22.68 -25.37 7.43
CA THR A 275 23.38 -26.34 6.60
C THR A 275 23.52 -27.66 7.36
N GLN A 276 22.93 -28.72 6.82
CA GLN A 276 23.02 -30.09 7.37
C GLN A 276 24.06 -30.88 6.58
N VAL A 277 24.90 -31.65 7.29
CA VAL A 277 25.99 -32.42 6.69
C VAL A 277 25.84 -33.89 7.04
N PHE A 278 25.58 -34.72 6.03
CA PHE A 278 25.53 -36.17 6.15
C PHE A 278 26.85 -36.79 5.68
N GLN A 279 27.52 -37.58 6.54
CA GLN A 279 28.82 -38.18 6.24
C GLN A 279 28.66 -39.59 5.66
N VAL A 280 29.33 -39.87 4.54
CA VAL A 280 29.32 -41.20 3.90
C VAL A 280 30.74 -41.72 3.80
N VAL A 281 30.98 -42.90 4.38
CA VAL A 281 32.25 -43.62 4.26
C VAL A 281 32.00 -44.88 3.44
N ALA A 282 32.72 -45.09 2.34
CA ALA A 282 32.56 -46.25 1.48
C ALA A 282 33.90 -46.94 1.17
N SER A 283 33.92 -48.28 1.18
CA SER A 283 35.09 -49.10 0.87
C SER A 283 34.72 -50.34 0.05
N ARG A 284 35.55 -50.68 -0.94
CA ARG A 284 35.44 -51.93 -1.72
C ARG A 284 35.80 -53.18 -0.92
N HIS A 285 36.43 -53.01 0.23
CA HIS A 285 37.03 -54.09 1.00
C HIS A 285 36.62 -53.99 2.47
N ASN A 286 36.91 -55.08 3.20
CA ASN A 286 36.64 -55.20 4.62
C ASN A 286 37.24 -54.05 5.44
N LYS A 287 36.69 -53.80 6.63
CA LYS A 287 37.12 -52.71 7.55
C LYS A 287 38.63 -52.75 7.86
N ILE A 288 39.26 -53.91 7.67
CA ILE A 288 40.68 -54.16 7.83
C ILE A 288 41.25 -54.60 6.47
N GLN A 289 42.13 -53.78 5.90
CA GLN A 289 42.94 -54.17 4.74
C GLN A 289 44.39 -53.74 4.97
N VAL A 290 45.25 -54.70 5.35
CA VAL A 290 46.70 -54.52 5.27
C VAL A 290 47.06 -54.69 3.80
N ASN A 291 47.16 -53.57 3.09
CA ASN A 291 47.56 -53.55 1.69
C ASN A 291 49.07 -53.85 1.63
N VAL A 292 49.42 -55.08 1.28
CA VAL A 292 50.78 -55.62 1.37
C VAL A 292 51.80 -54.84 0.54
N SER A 293 51.42 -54.35 -0.64
CA SER A 293 52.23 -53.43 -1.46
C SER A 293 52.40 -52.04 -0.83
N ALA A 294 51.39 -51.55 -0.09
CA ALA A 294 51.50 -50.30 0.64
C ALA A 294 52.34 -50.47 1.92
N TYR A 295 52.30 -51.65 2.52
CA TYR A 295 53.14 -52.03 3.65
C TYR A 295 54.62 -52.10 3.23
N GLU A 296 54.95 -52.75 2.10
CA GLU A 296 56.32 -52.77 1.55
C GLU A 296 56.84 -51.35 1.25
N LYS A 297 56.06 -50.52 0.53
CA LYS A 297 56.44 -49.12 0.26
C LYS A 297 56.58 -48.29 1.54
N LYS A 298 55.74 -48.54 2.54
CA LYS A 298 55.83 -47.91 3.87
C LYS A 298 57.12 -48.32 4.59
N LYS A 299 57.50 -49.58 4.54
CA LYS A 299 58.73 -50.10 5.15
C LYS A 299 60.00 -49.62 4.45
N LYS A 300 60.03 -49.61 3.11
CA LYS A 300 61.10 -48.97 2.31
C LYS A 300 61.22 -47.47 2.62
N TYR A 301 60.10 -46.77 2.80
CA TYR A 301 60.09 -45.37 3.26
C TYR A 301 60.61 -45.22 4.70
N GLU A 302 60.24 -46.11 5.63
CA GLU A 302 60.75 -46.12 7.01
C GLU A 302 62.27 -46.31 7.04
N LEU A 303 62.82 -47.22 6.23
CA LEU A 303 64.27 -47.42 6.09
C LEU A 303 64.99 -46.15 5.59
N ALA A 304 64.49 -45.53 4.52
CA ALA A 304 65.03 -44.28 4.00
C ALA A 304 64.91 -43.13 5.02
N ARG A 305 63.80 -43.07 5.76
CA ARG A 305 63.57 -42.08 6.82
C ARG A 305 64.53 -42.27 7.99
N HIS A 306 64.73 -43.49 8.47
CA HIS A 306 65.69 -43.77 9.54
C HIS A 306 67.11 -43.39 9.11
N TYR A 307 67.51 -43.69 7.86
CA TYR A 307 68.81 -43.28 7.34
C TYR A 307 68.95 -41.76 7.24
N LEU A 308 67.89 -41.04 6.83
CA LEU A 308 67.85 -39.57 6.87
C LEU A 308 68.00 -39.05 8.30
N GLU A 309 67.23 -39.56 9.26
CA GLU A 309 67.26 -39.15 10.67
C GLU A 309 68.64 -39.36 11.30
N MET A 310 69.32 -40.47 10.98
CA MET A 310 70.71 -40.70 11.38
C MET A 310 71.67 -39.72 10.71
N SER A 311 71.51 -39.51 9.41
CA SER A 311 72.37 -38.62 8.61
C SER A 311 72.31 -37.14 9.00
N VAL A 312 71.26 -36.74 9.73
CA VAL A 312 71.06 -35.40 10.29
C VAL A 312 71.26 -35.36 11.81
N ASN A 313 71.81 -36.42 12.41
CA ASN A 313 72.10 -36.57 13.84
C ASN A 313 70.87 -36.50 14.77
N ARG A 314 69.68 -36.90 14.32
CA ARG A 314 68.48 -37.01 15.18
C ARG A 314 68.42 -38.32 15.95
N ILE A 315 68.97 -39.39 15.39
CA ILE A 315 69.11 -40.69 16.06
C ILE A 315 70.58 -41.13 16.05
N PRO A 316 71.09 -41.75 17.12
CA PRO A 316 72.43 -42.33 17.14
C PRO A 316 72.60 -43.45 16.11
N PHE A 317 73.83 -43.67 15.65
CA PHE A 317 74.16 -44.73 14.68
C PHE A 317 73.65 -46.12 15.10
N LYS A 318 73.84 -46.48 16.38
CA LYS A 318 73.41 -47.77 16.92
C LYS A 318 71.90 -47.96 16.81
N GLU A 319 71.13 -46.94 17.18
CA GLU A 319 69.67 -46.98 17.12
C GLU A 319 69.18 -47.09 15.66
N TRP A 320 69.81 -46.38 14.73
CA TRP A 320 69.53 -46.52 13.30
C TRP A 320 69.81 -47.93 12.77
N TYR A 321 70.97 -48.49 13.14
CA TYR A 321 71.36 -49.83 12.74
C TYR A 321 70.37 -50.88 13.26
N ASP A 322 70.04 -50.85 14.56
CA ASP A 322 69.10 -51.80 15.18
C ASP A 322 67.68 -51.68 14.58
N LYS A 323 67.19 -50.45 14.36
CA LYS A 323 65.89 -50.19 13.71
C LYS A 323 65.86 -50.62 12.24
N SER A 324 66.95 -50.41 11.50
CA SER A 324 67.00 -50.75 10.07
C SER A 324 67.19 -52.25 9.87
N LEU A 325 67.98 -52.91 10.72
CA LEU A 325 68.16 -54.36 10.71
C LEU A 325 66.86 -55.08 11.08
N SER A 326 66.18 -54.66 12.16
CA SER A 326 64.88 -55.23 12.54
C SER A 326 63.79 -55.04 11.48
N LEU A 327 63.78 -53.89 10.78
CA LEU A 327 62.88 -53.67 9.64
C LEU A 327 63.21 -54.57 8.45
N LEU A 328 64.49 -54.86 8.19
CA LEU A 328 64.89 -55.80 7.16
C LEU A 328 64.54 -57.24 7.57
N GLU A 329 64.78 -57.64 8.83
CA GLU A 329 64.33 -58.94 9.35
C GLU A 329 62.81 -59.10 9.23
N GLU A 330 62.02 -58.07 9.58
CA GLU A 330 60.57 -58.05 9.40
C GLU A 330 60.16 -58.18 7.92
N LEU A 331 60.87 -57.52 7.00
CA LEU A 331 60.66 -57.65 5.55
C LEU A 331 61.01 -59.05 5.04
N LYS A 332 62.07 -59.66 5.58
CA LYS A 332 62.51 -61.02 5.25
C LYS A 332 61.52 -62.07 5.74
N ASP A 333 61.04 -61.95 6.97
CA ASP A 333 60.04 -62.83 7.59
C ASP A 333 58.69 -62.74 6.88
N THR A 334 58.38 -61.61 6.26
CA THR A 334 57.19 -61.40 5.44
C THR A 334 57.36 -61.81 3.97
N GLY A 335 58.53 -62.33 3.59
CA GLY A 335 58.82 -62.90 2.26
C GLY A 335 59.28 -61.87 1.21
N TYR A 336 59.63 -60.65 1.61
CA TYR A 336 60.06 -59.56 0.71
C TYR A 336 61.58 -59.47 0.64
N VAL A 337 62.18 -60.37 -0.14
CA VAL A 337 63.62 -60.37 -0.47
C VAL A 337 63.77 -60.09 -1.96
N ASP A 338 64.24 -58.89 -2.29
CA ASP A 338 64.65 -58.50 -3.65
C ASP A 338 66.14 -58.11 -3.67
N THR A 339 66.72 -57.92 -4.86
CA THR A 339 68.16 -57.55 -4.98
C THR A 339 68.49 -56.23 -4.28
N GLY A 340 67.54 -55.29 -4.19
CA GLY A 340 67.70 -54.04 -3.44
C GLY A 340 67.75 -54.25 -1.93
N TYR A 341 66.95 -55.17 -1.39
CA TYR A 341 66.99 -55.62 -0.01
C TYR A 341 68.37 -56.17 0.35
N GLU A 342 68.90 -57.08 -0.48
CA GLU A 342 70.18 -57.75 -0.23
C GLU A 342 71.35 -56.76 -0.29
N LEU A 343 71.32 -55.81 -1.24
CA LEU A 343 72.30 -54.73 -1.30
C LEU A 343 72.21 -53.77 -0.11
N LEU A 344 71.01 -53.49 0.41
CA LEU A 344 70.84 -52.67 1.61
C LEU A 344 71.32 -53.40 2.87
N GLU A 345 71.06 -54.70 2.98
CA GLU A 345 71.56 -55.57 4.06
C GLU A 345 73.09 -55.60 4.07
N ALA A 346 73.71 -55.79 2.91
CA ALA A 346 75.16 -55.70 2.74
C ALA A 346 75.70 -54.30 3.11
N TYR A 347 75.00 -53.23 2.72
CA TYR A 347 75.37 -51.87 3.09
C TYR A 347 75.29 -51.62 4.60
N LEU A 348 74.27 -52.13 5.31
CA LEU A 348 74.18 -52.02 6.77
C LEU A 348 75.35 -52.73 7.47
N TYR A 349 75.68 -53.95 7.04
CA TYR A 349 76.82 -54.70 7.59
C TYR A 349 78.15 -53.99 7.34
N TYR A 350 78.35 -53.47 6.13
CA TYR A 350 79.52 -52.63 5.80
C TYR A 350 79.61 -51.42 6.74
N ARG A 351 78.52 -50.67 6.91
CA ARG A 351 78.50 -49.47 7.78
C ARG A 351 78.75 -49.81 9.24
N ALA A 352 78.39 -51.01 9.70
CA ALA A 352 78.67 -51.51 11.05
C ALA A 352 80.08 -52.13 11.22
N GLY A 353 80.90 -52.17 10.16
CA GLY A 353 82.24 -52.77 10.18
C GLY A 353 82.25 -54.30 10.14
N LEU A 354 81.12 -54.93 9.83
CA LEU A 354 80.97 -56.39 9.71
C LEU A 354 81.24 -56.83 8.26
N PHE A 355 82.48 -56.65 7.80
CA PHE A 355 82.85 -56.86 6.38
C PHE A 355 82.61 -58.29 5.89
N ASP A 356 82.86 -59.30 6.73
CA ASP A 356 82.66 -60.70 6.36
C ASP A 356 81.18 -61.02 6.06
N LYS A 357 80.27 -60.46 6.86
CA LYS A 357 78.82 -60.62 6.63
C LYS A 357 78.33 -59.87 5.39
N ALA A 358 78.86 -58.67 5.15
CA ALA A 358 78.56 -57.94 3.92
C ALA A 358 79.04 -58.72 2.69
N ALA A 359 80.24 -59.30 2.78
CA ALA A 359 80.85 -60.13 1.75
C ALA A 359 80.03 -61.40 1.44
N GLU A 360 79.52 -62.11 2.44
CA GLU A 360 78.64 -63.27 2.25
C GLU A 360 77.34 -62.95 1.51
N VAL A 361 76.76 -61.76 1.75
CA VAL A 361 75.55 -61.32 1.04
C VAL A 361 75.89 -60.98 -0.42
N LEU A 362 77.02 -60.31 -0.67
CA LEU A 362 77.46 -59.94 -2.02
C LEU A 362 77.89 -61.16 -2.88
N GLU A 363 78.41 -62.23 -2.27
CA GLU A 363 78.72 -63.48 -2.99
C GLU A 363 77.48 -64.13 -3.60
N LYS A 364 76.36 -64.12 -2.85
CA LYS A 364 75.08 -64.69 -3.31
C LYS A 364 74.53 -63.95 -4.53
N LEU A 365 74.91 -62.68 -4.69
CA LEU A 365 74.49 -61.81 -5.77
C LEU A 365 75.37 -61.89 -7.03
N GLU A 366 76.54 -62.54 -6.98
CA GLU A 366 77.58 -62.49 -8.02
C GLU A 366 77.15 -62.97 -9.42
N ASN A 367 76.11 -63.82 -9.49
CA ASN A 367 75.53 -64.33 -10.75
C ASN A 367 74.04 -63.95 -10.92
N SER A 368 73.56 -62.93 -10.21
CA SER A 368 72.16 -62.50 -10.29
C SER A 368 71.88 -61.74 -11.59
N THR A 369 70.93 -62.22 -12.39
CA THR A 369 70.49 -61.54 -13.63
C THR A 369 69.89 -60.16 -13.37
N ALA A 370 69.34 -59.94 -12.16
CA ALA A 370 68.75 -58.66 -11.76
C ALA A 370 69.77 -57.52 -11.62
N LEU A 371 71.07 -57.84 -11.44
CA LEU A 371 72.13 -56.83 -11.41
C LEU A 371 72.41 -56.26 -12.81
N GLU A 372 72.27 -57.06 -13.87
CA GLU A 372 72.53 -56.61 -15.24
C GLU A 372 71.36 -55.80 -15.83
N GLU A 373 70.14 -56.03 -15.33
CA GLU A 373 68.92 -55.37 -15.82
C GLU A 373 68.68 -53.98 -15.22
N LEU A 374 69.27 -53.68 -14.06
CA LEU A 374 69.01 -52.45 -13.29
C LEU A 374 70.32 -51.68 -13.01
N PRO A 375 70.61 -50.58 -13.74
CA PRO A 375 71.87 -49.84 -13.62
C PRO A 375 72.21 -49.35 -12.19
N GLU A 376 71.20 -48.91 -11.43
CA GLU A 376 71.36 -48.49 -10.02
C GLU A 376 71.80 -49.65 -9.11
N MET A 377 71.27 -50.86 -9.32
CA MET A 377 71.62 -52.05 -8.51
C MET A 377 73.02 -52.54 -8.85
N GLU A 378 73.39 -52.55 -10.14
CA GLU A 378 74.75 -52.84 -10.59
C GLU A 378 75.76 -51.88 -9.95
N GLY A 379 75.45 -50.57 -9.98
CA GLY A 379 76.31 -49.55 -9.40
C GLY A 379 76.49 -49.71 -7.89
N CYS A 380 75.42 -50.00 -7.15
CA CYS A 380 75.48 -50.30 -5.71
C CYS A 380 76.32 -51.55 -5.42
N TYR A 381 76.16 -52.61 -6.21
CA TYR A 381 76.93 -53.85 -6.08
C TYR A 381 78.43 -53.64 -6.30
N LEU A 382 78.79 -52.94 -7.38
CA LEU A 382 80.19 -52.60 -7.68
C LEU A 382 80.80 -51.73 -6.56
N TYR A 383 80.05 -50.74 -6.07
CA TYR A 383 80.48 -49.87 -4.98
C TYR A 383 80.72 -50.65 -3.67
N LEU A 384 79.78 -51.52 -3.29
CA LEU A 384 79.90 -52.34 -2.08
C LEU A 384 81.07 -53.33 -2.16
N ASN A 385 81.32 -53.91 -3.34
CA ASN A 385 82.52 -54.74 -3.56
C ASN A 385 83.81 -53.92 -3.48
N ALA A 386 83.83 -52.68 -3.98
CA ALA A 386 84.97 -51.77 -3.79
C ALA A 386 85.23 -51.46 -2.31
N CYS A 387 84.18 -51.13 -1.57
CA CYS A 387 84.22 -50.83 -0.14
C CYS A 387 84.63 -52.02 0.75
N THR A 388 84.32 -53.24 0.34
CA THR A 388 84.68 -54.48 1.06
C THR A 388 85.98 -55.13 0.59
N GLY A 389 86.70 -54.51 -0.37
CA GLY A 389 87.98 -55.01 -0.88
C GLY A 389 87.87 -56.21 -1.83
N ARG A 390 86.68 -56.44 -2.41
CA ARG A 390 86.35 -57.58 -3.28
C ARG A 390 86.19 -57.23 -4.76
N LEU A 391 86.46 -55.97 -5.12
CA LEU A 391 86.30 -55.50 -6.50
C LEU A 391 87.23 -56.27 -7.45
N LYS A 392 86.63 -56.92 -8.46
CA LYS A 392 87.36 -57.67 -9.50
C LYS A 392 87.90 -56.80 -10.64
N LEU A 393 87.53 -55.52 -10.66
CA LEU A 393 87.92 -54.54 -11.68
C LEU A 393 89.07 -53.67 -11.20
N GLU A 394 89.97 -53.29 -12.12
CA GLU A 394 90.91 -52.20 -11.85
C GLU A 394 90.17 -50.87 -11.68
N ARG A 395 90.71 -49.98 -10.83
CA ARG A 395 90.06 -48.69 -10.49
C ARG A 395 89.63 -47.89 -11.72
N ARG A 396 90.43 -47.89 -12.79
CA ARG A 396 90.13 -47.18 -14.04
C ARG A 396 88.88 -47.74 -14.74
N ASP A 397 88.73 -49.05 -14.80
CA ASP A 397 87.62 -49.69 -15.50
C ASP A 397 86.35 -49.71 -14.65
N TYR A 398 86.50 -49.80 -13.33
CA TYR A 398 85.43 -49.57 -12.36
C TYR A 398 84.80 -48.17 -12.51
N LEU A 399 85.64 -47.11 -12.53
CA LEU A 399 85.14 -45.74 -12.72
C LEU A 399 84.49 -45.54 -14.10
N LYS A 400 85.06 -46.09 -15.18
CA LYS A 400 84.42 -46.05 -16.50
C LYS A 400 83.05 -46.73 -16.49
N ARG A 401 82.92 -47.87 -15.82
CA ARG A 401 81.64 -48.59 -15.72
C ARG A 401 80.62 -47.79 -14.93
N LEU A 402 80.99 -47.20 -13.78
CA LEU A 402 80.10 -46.32 -13.02
C LEU A 402 79.61 -45.10 -13.83
N HIS A 403 80.50 -44.44 -14.59
CA HIS A 403 80.10 -43.36 -15.51
C HIS A 403 79.13 -43.84 -16.59
N THR A 404 79.34 -45.05 -17.13
CA THR A 404 78.43 -45.66 -18.12
C THR A 404 77.05 -45.95 -17.50
N LEU A 405 77.01 -46.50 -16.29
CA LEU A 405 75.76 -46.77 -15.56
C LEU A 405 75.01 -45.48 -15.23
N SER A 406 75.73 -44.42 -14.83
CA SER A 406 75.14 -43.11 -14.57
C SER A 406 74.57 -42.45 -15.84
N GLN A 407 75.11 -42.74 -17.03
CA GLN A 407 74.54 -42.30 -18.30
C GLN A 407 73.32 -43.12 -18.73
N MET A 408 73.28 -44.41 -18.38
CA MET A 408 72.12 -45.27 -18.64
C MET A 408 70.91 -44.88 -17.78
N GLN A 409 71.16 -44.36 -16.56
CA GLN A 409 70.12 -43.91 -15.63
C GLN A 409 70.48 -42.54 -15.04
N GLU A 410 70.36 -41.50 -15.86
CA GLU A 410 70.76 -40.12 -15.52
C GLU A 410 70.02 -39.53 -14.30
N ASP A 411 68.82 -40.02 -13.96
CA ASP A 411 68.02 -39.53 -12.84
C ASP A 411 68.37 -40.19 -11.48
N SER A 412 69.21 -41.23 -11.47
CA SER A 412 69.60 -41.95 -10.25
C SER A 412 70.52 -41.11 -9.34
N PHE A 413 69.97 -40.68 -8.21
CA PHE A 413 70.77 -40.00 -7.17
C PHE A 413 71.86 -40.91 -6.59
N ILE A 414 71.61 -42.23 -6.49
CA ILE A 414 72.54 -43.15 -5.85
C ILE A 414 73.81 -43.31 -6.69
N LEU A 415 73.67 -43.43 -8.01
CA LEU A 415 74.81 -43.49 -8.93
C LEU A 415 75.62 -42.19 -8.91
N LEU A 416 74.97 -41.03 -8.93
CA LEU A 416 75.65 -39.74 -8.76
C LEU A 416 76.38 -39.69 -7.41
N TRP A 417 75.73 -40.10 -6.32
CA TRP A 417 76.32 -40.10 -4.99
C TRP A 417 77.58 -40.97 -4.92
N ILE A 418 77.55 -42.17 -5.50
CA ILE A 418 78.73 -43.07 -5.58
C ILE A 418 79.86 -42.39 -6.36
N LEU A 419 79.57 -41.79 -7.51
CA LEU A 419 80.56 -41.05 -8.32
C LEU A 419 81.17 -39.87 -7.56
N LEU A 420 80.37 -39.14 -6.76
CA LEU A 420 80.85 -38.03 -5.92
C LEU A 420 81.81 -38.47 -4.79
N GLN A 421 81.76 -39.75 -4.39
CA GLN A 421 82.67 -40.35 -3.41
C GLN A 421 83.93 -40.94 -4.06
N GLU A 422 83.78 -41.67 -5.18
CA GLU A 422 84.86 -42.50 -5.75
C GLU A 422 85.75 -41.77 -6.77
N ASP A 423 85.19 -40.83 -7.53
CA ASP A 423 85.88 -40.08 -8.57
C ASP A 423 86.35 -38.69 -8.07
N SER A 424 87.36 -38.72 -7.21
CA SER A 424 87.96 -37.52 -6.62
C SER A 424 88.62 -36.60 -7.66
N GLU A 425 89.00 -37.12 -8.83
CA GLU A 425 89.60 -36.32 -9.91
C GLU A 425 88.53 -35.55 -10.69
N ALA A 426 87.43 -36.22 -11.08
CA ALA A 426 86.34 -35.56 -11.78
C ALA A 426 85.61 -34.54 -10.89
N TYR A 427 85.46 -34.80 -9.59
CA TYR A 427 84.70 -33.96 -8.66
C TYR A 427 85.55 -33.29 -7.58
N ARG A 428 86.74 -32.81 -7.97
CA ARG A 428 87.72 -32.20 -7.06
C ARG A 428 87.22 -30.96 -6.31
N THR A 429 86.39 -30.12 -6.93
CA THR A 429 85.94 -28.86 -6.31
C THR A 429 84.50 -28.95 -5.77
N PRO A 430 84.21 -28.45 -4.55
CA PRO A 430 82.86 -28.41 -4.01
C PRO A 430 81.83 -27.69 -4.92
N SER A 431 82.24 -26.65 -5.65
CA SER A 431 81.40 -25.95 -6.63
C SER A 431 80.95 -26.86 -7.78
N LYS A 432 81.83 -27.76 -8.25
CA LYS A 432 81.49 -28.72 -9.30
C LYS A 432 80.53 -29.79 -8.76
N LYS A 433 80.76 -30.30 -7.54
CA LYS A 433 79.81 -31.21 -6.87
C LYS A 433 78.41 -30.61 -6.76
N LEU A 434 78.33 -29.34 -6.34
CA LEU A 434 77.06 -28.64 -6.18
C LEU A 434 76.36 -28.38 -7.53
N TYR A 435 77.12 -28.12 -8.60
CA TYR A 435 76.59 -27.98 -9.95
C TYR A 435 75.91 -29.27 -10.44
N GLU A 436 76.56 -30.43 -10.27
CA GLU A 436 75.95 -31.71 -10.66
C GLU A 436 74.67 -32.02 -9.88
N LEU A 437 74.64 -31.72 -8.57
CA LEU A 437 73.43 -31.88 -7.76
C LEU A 437 72.28 -30.98 -8.25
N GLU A 438 72.60 -29.75 -8.69
CA GLU A 438 71.65 -28.82 -9.30
C GLU A 438 71.15 -29.36 -10.67
N THR A 439 72.03 -29.91 -11.50
CA THR A 439 71.68 -30.55 -12.79
C THR A 439 70.80 -31.79 -12.60
N GLN A 440 71.10 -32.65 -11.63
CA GLN A 440 70.29 -33.81 -11.27
C GLN A 440 68.85 -33.40 -10.90
N TYR A 441 68.71 -32.28 -10.19
CA TYR A 441 67.41 -31.69 -9.89
C TYR A 441 66.70 -31.18 -11.16
N GLU A 442 67.42 -30.57 -12.10
CA GLU A 442 66.82 -30.08 -13.35
C GLU A 442 66.26 -31.22 -14.23
N ILE A 443 66.90 -32.40 -14.22
CA ILE A 443 66.47 -33.59 -14.99
C ILE A 443 65.29 -34.34 -14.34
N GLY A 444 64.94 -34.04 -13.08
CA GLY A 444 63.72 -34.53 -12.44
C GLY A 444 63.92 -35.25 -11.11
N CYS A 445 65.15 -35.42 -10.63
CA CYS A 445 65.41 -36.07 -9.34
C CYS A 445 64.89 -35.20 -8.17
N ARG A 446 64.07 -35.80 -7.29
CA ARG A 446 63.49 -35.12 -6.11
C ARG A 446 63.85 -35.82 -4.79
N SER A 447 64.90 -36.64 -4.80
CA SER A 447 65.36 -37.40 -3.64
C SER A 447 65.73 -36.46 -2.47
N PRO A 448 65.25 -36.68 -1.24
CA PRO A 448 65.66 -35.89 -0.08
C PRO A 448 67.17 -35.93 0.19
N PHE A 449 67.84 -37.01 -0.21
CA PHE A 449 69.29 -37.16 -0.06
C PHE A 449 70.08 -36.21 -0.98
N LEU A 450 69.52 -35.85 -2.14
CA LEU A 450 70.06 -34.80 -3.02
C LEU A 450 70.18 -33.47 -2.26
N TYR A 451 69.10 -33.10 -1.57
CA TYR A 451 69.04 -31.86 -0.81
C TYR A 451 69.97 -31.89 0.41
N LEU A 452 70.09 -33.05 1.06
CA LEU A 452 71.00 -33.25 2.19
C LEU A 452 72.46 -33.02 1.78
N GLU A 453 72.92 -33.63 0.69
CA GLU A 453 74.30 -33.45 0.23
C GLU A 453 74.59 -32.02 -0.24
N ALA A 454 73.64 -31.41 -0.95
CA ALA A 454 73.74 -30.00 -1.32
C ALA A 454 73.86 -29.11 -0.07
N PHE A 455 73.07 -29.39 0.97
CA PHE A 455 73.12 -28.65 2.23
C PHE A 455 74.44 -28.86 2.99
N ARG A 456 75.00 -30.08 3.01
CA ARG A 456 76.31 -30.35 3.63
C ARG A 456 77.42 -29.50 3.01
N LEU A 457 77.49 -29.44 1.67
CA LEU A 457 78.45 -28.60 0.96
C LEU A 457 78.28 -27.11 1.31
N ILE A 458 77.04 -26.63 1.38
CA ILE A 458 76.73 -25.23 1.76
C ILE A 458 77.11 -24.97 3.23
N LYS A 459 76.90 -25.93 4.12
CA LYS A 459 77.25 -25.83 5.54
C LYS A 459 78.76 -25.77 5.76
N GLU A 460 79.54 -26.51 4.98
CA GLU A 460 81.01 -26.45 5.01
C GLU A 460 81.55 -25.12 4.47
N ASN A 461 80.90 -24.55 3.46
CA ASN A 461 81.28 -23.26 2.90
C ASN A 461 80.06 -22.47 2.38
N VAL A 462 79.57 -21.54 3.19
CA VAL A 462 78.39 -20.72 2.90
C VAL A 462 78.56 -19.85 1.64
N LEU A 463 79.79 -19.53 1.22
CA LEU A 463 80.06 -18.75 0.01
C LEU A 463 79.73 -19.50 -1.30
N LEU A 464 79.55 -20.82 -1.23
CA LEU A 464 79.03 -21.62 -2.35
C LEU A 464 77.57 -21.27 -2.66
N PHE A 465 76.81 -20.79 -1.67
CA PHE A 465 75.45 -20.33 -1.85
C PHE A 465 75.45 -18.92 -2.46
N ARG A 466 75.36 -18.88 -3.79
CA ARG A 466 75.49 -17.65 -4.61
C ARG A 466 74.16 -17.09 -5.13
N LYS A 467 73.13 -17.93 -5.27
CA LYS A 467 71.83 -17.57 -5.87
C LYS A 467 70.70 -18.38 -5.22
N ILE A 468 69.48 -17.83 -5.24
CA ILE A 468 68.26 -18.57 -4.89
C ILE A 468 67.53 -18.94 -6.19
N ASN A 469 67.41 -20.24 -6.48
CA ASN A 469 66.61 -20.78 -7.57
C ASN A 469 65.75 -21.96 -7.08
N ARG A 470 65.03 -22.65 -7.99
CA ARG A 470 64.13 -23.76 -7.64
C ARG A 470 64.84 -24.87 -6.85
N PHE A 471 66.10 -25.19 -7.17
CA PHE A 471 66.90 -26.18 -6.46
C PHE A 471 67.22 -25.72 -5.03
N TYR A 472 67.82 -24.54 -4.89
CA TYR A 472 68.17 -24.01 -3.56
C TYR A 472 66.96 -23.77 -2.66
N ILE A 473 65.78 -23.43 -3.22
CA ILE A 473 64.54 -23.35 -2.44
C ILE A 473 64.19 -24.71 -1.82
N GLN A 474 64.35 -25.82 -2.54
CA GLN A 474 64.11 -27.16 -2.00
C GLN A 474 65.17 -27.58 -0.99
N VAL A 475 66.44 -27.22 -1.22
CA VAL A 475 67.54 -27.44 -0.26
C VAL A 475 67.25 -26.72 1.07
N LEU A 476 66.84 -25.45 0.99
CA LEU A 476 66.47 -24.65 2.15
C LEU A 476 65.20 -25.17 2.85
N PHE A 477 64.18 -25.59 2.09
CA PHE A 477 62.98 -26.21 2.65
C PHE A 477 63.28 -27.54 3.36
N PHE A 478 64.17 -28.36 2.78
CA PHE A 478 64.66 -29.57 3.42
C PHE A 478 65.40 -29.24 4.72
N ALA A 479 66.35 -28.29 4.69
CA ALA A 479 67.10 -27.87 5.86
C ALA A 479 66.18 -27.35 6.97
N LYS A 480 65.17 -26.56 6.60
CA LYS A 480 64.10 -26.11 7.51
C LYS A 480 63.37 -27.30 8.16
N LYS A 481 62.84 -28.22 7.36
CA LYS A 481 62.08 -29.39 7.83
C LYS A 481 62.86 -30.24 8.85
N TYR A 482 64.17 -30.34 8.67
CA TYR A 482 65.04 -31.11 9.56
C TYR A 482 65.70 -30.29 10.68
N GLY A 483 65.47 -28.98 10.76
CA GLY A 483 66.05 -28.11 11.80
C GLY A 483 67.56 -27.91 11.65
N LEU A 484 68.05 -27.85 10.41
CA LEU A 484 69.48 -27.82 10.08
C LEU A 484 70.05 -26.43 9.81
N LEU A 485 69.19 -25.40 9.78
CA LEU A 485 69.60 -24.03 9.48
C LEU A 485 70.52 -23.47 10.56
N THR A 486 71.58 -22.76 10.15
CA THR A 486 72.51 -22.04 11.03
C THR A 486 72.38 -20.54 10.83
N GLU A 487 72.81 -19.74 11.82
CA GLU A 487 72.78 -18.27 11.74
C GLU A 487 73.46 -17.72 10.48
N GLU A 488 74.62 -18.25 10.09
CA GLU A 488 75.35 -17.84 8.88
C GLU A 488 74.56 -18.12 7.59
N ILE A 489 73.90 -19.27 7.50
CA ILE A 489 73.07 -19.64 6.34
C ILE A 489 71.81 -18.78 6.30
N VAL A 490 71.20 -18.49 7.44
CA VAL A 490 70.04 -17.59 7.56
C VAL A 490 70.42 -16.18 7.11
N GLY A 491 71.54 -15.63 7.61
CA GLY A 491 72.05 -14.32 7.19
C GLY A 491 72.37 -14.26 5.69
N ARG A 492 73.00 -15.31 5.14
CA ARG A 492 73.24 -15.41 3.69
C ARG A 492 71.94 -15.49 2.89
N THR A 493 70.94 -16.22 3.38
CA THR A 493 69.62 -16.32 2.77
C THR A 493 68.91 -14.96 2.76
N ALA A 494 68.95 -14.22 3.88
CA ALA A 494 68.41 -12.88 3.99
C ALA A 494 69.03 -11.92 2.95
N TYR A 495 70.36 -11.91 2.85
CA TYR A 495 71.09 -11.12 1.85
C TYR A 495 70.67 -11.49 0.41
N LEU A 496 70.66 -12.79 0.07
CA LEU A 496 70.31 -13.24 -1.28
C LEU A 496 68.84 -13.00 -1.63
N SER A 497 67.94 -12.99 -0.64
CA SER A 497 66.52 -12.67 -0.83
C SER A 497 66.31 -11.25 -1.39
N GLY A 498 67.24 -10.33 -1.12
CA GLY A 498 67.26 -8.97 -1.66
C GLY A 498 67.24 -8.94 -3.20
N TYR A 499 67.88 -9.92 -3.85
CA TYR A 499 67.98 -10.03 -5.31
C TYR A 499 66.78 -10.74 -5.97
N LEU A 500 65.88 -11.32 -5.20
CA LEU A 500 64.66 -11.93 -5.74
C LEU A 500 63.76 -10.85 -6.36
N LYS A 501 63.26 -11.07 -7.58
CA LYS A 501 62.34 -10.12 -8.24
C LYS A 501 60.90 -10.23 -7.75
N SER A 502 60.52 -11.40 -7.24
CA SER A 502 59.15 -11.73 -6.83
C SER A 502 59.12 -12.32 -5.43
N PHE A 503 57.95 -12.23 -4.78
CA PHE A 503 57.69 -12.90 -3.50
C PHE A 503 57.70 -14.44 -3.65
N HIS A 504 58.31 -15.11 -2.67
CA HIS A 504 58.33 -16.57 -2.58
C HIS A 504 57.90 -17.00 -1.17
N GLN A 505 56.75 -17.66 -1.08
CA GLN A 505 56.13 -18.10 0.19
C GLN A 505 57.09 -18.95 1.03
N VAL A 506 57.77 -19.92 0.43
CA VAL A 506 58.71 -20.83 1.13
C VAL A 506 59.87 -20.07 1.77
N ILE A 507 60.41 -19.05 1.07
CA ILE A 507 61.51 -18.24 1.59
C ILE A 507 61.03 -17.32 2.72
N TYR A 508 59.82 -16.76 2.59
CA TYR A 508 59.20 -16.00 3.68
C TYR A 508 58.99 -16.86 4.93
N GLU A 509 58.35 -18.03 4.79
CA GLU A 509 58.09 -18.94 5.92
C GLU A 509 59.38 -19.43 6.58
N LEU A 510 60.45 -19.60 5.80
CA LEU A 510 61.76 -19.95 6.35
C LEU A 510 62.37 -18.80 7.14
N MET A 511 62.42 -17.59 6.56
CA MET A 511 63.00 -16.42 7.25
C MET A 511 62.16 -16.01 8.47
N ALA A 512 60.84 -16.14 8.39
CA ALA A 512 59.92 -15.86 9.49
C ALA A 512 60.18 -16.78 10.70
N GLU A 513 60.34 -18.08 10.47
CA GLU A 513 60.65 -19.05 11.53
C GLU A 513 62.11 -18.92 12.00
N ALA A 514 63.05 -18.65 11.09
CA ALA A 514 64.44 -18.40 11.46
C ALA A 514 64.60 -17.17 12.35
N TYR A 515 63.76 -16.15 12.20
CA TYR A 515 63.75 -14.96 13.05
C TYR A 515 63.35 -15.28 14.50
N GLU A 516 62.51 -16.31 14.73
CA GLU A 516 62.16 -16.75 16.09
C GLU A 516 63.38 -17.34 16.82
N GLN A 517 64.34 -17.91 16.08
CA GLN A 517 65.55 -18.54 16.63
C GLN A 517 66.76 -17.59 16.63
N TYR A 518 66.87 -16.75 15.60
CA TYR A 518 68.00 -15.86 15.35
C TYR A 518 67.51 -14.43 14.99
N PRO A 519 66.94 -13.69 15.96
CA PRO A 519 66.42 -12.35 15.69
C PRO A 519 67.58 -11.39 15.35
N SER A 520 67.53 -10.80 14.15
CA SER A 520 68.50 -9.79 13.72
C SER A 520 67.87 -8.70 12.88
N ARG A 521 68.45 -7.50 12.94
CA ARG A 521 67.99 -6.32 12.18
C ARG A 521 67.99 -6.56 10.67
N ASP A 522 69.02 -7.23 10.16
CA ASP A 522 69.18 -7.53 8.73
C ASP A 522 68.15 -8.56 8.25
N LEU A 523 67.81 -9.54 9.09
CA LEU A 523 66.77 -10.53 8.77
C LEU A 523 65.37 -9.87 8.74
N LEU A 524 65.07 -8.99 9.70
CA LEU A 524 63.81 -8.23 9.73
C LEU A 524 63.66 -7.33 8.50
N ASP A 525 64.72 -6.61 8.12
CA ASP A 525 64.76 -5.78 6.90
C ASP A 525 64.51 -6.62 5.63
N ALA A 526 65.15 -7.79 5.52
CA ALA A 526 64.97 -8.71 4.40
C ALA A 526 63.54 -9.27 4.34
N VAL A 527 62.95 -9.66 5.49
CA VAL A 527 61.56 -10.12 5.58
C VAL A 527 60.60 -9.04 5.10
N CYS A 528 60.74 -7.80 5.62
CA CYS A 528 59.88 -6.69 5.22
C CYS A 528 60.00 -6.38 3.71
N LYS A 529 61.22 -6.32 3.17
CA LYS A 529 61.45 -6.09 1.73
C LYS A 529 60.89 -7.22 0.87
N LEU A 530 60.96 -8.48 1.31
CA LEU A 530 60.37 -9.60 0.58
C LEU A 530 58.84 -9.52 0.56
N LEU A 531 58.21 -9.20 1.69
CA LEU A 531 56.76 -9.00 1.78
C LEU A 531 56.27 -7.88 0.85
N MET A 532 57.04 -6.80 0.74
CA MET A 532 56.76 -5.67 -0.17
C MET A 532 56.83 -6.04 -1.66
N LYS A 533 57.50 -7.14 -2.04
CA LYS A 533 57.53 -7.68 -3.42
C LYS A 533 56.32 -8.57 -3.75
N GLY A 534 55.46 -8.86 -2.77
CA GLY A 534 54.29 -9.73 -2.91
C GLY A 534 52.98 -8.97 -2.78
N ASN A 535 52.11 -9.43 -1.89
CA ASN A 535 50.90 -8.70 -1.48
C ASN A 535 51.11 -8.10 -0.07
N PRO A 536 51.76 -6.93 0.07
CA PRO A 536 52.15 -6.37 1.37
C PRO A 536 50.98 -6.00 2.28
N ARG A 537 49.76 -5.95 1.76
CA ARG A 537 48.57 -5.46 2.48
C ARG A 537 47.83 -6.52 3.29
N LYS A 538 48.35 -7.75 3.38
CA LYS A 538 47.72 -8.79 4.19
C LYS A 538 47.86 -8.49 5.69
N LYS A 539 46.77 -8.66 6.43
CA LYS A 539 46.71 -8.43 7.89
C LYS A 539 47.74 -9.25 8.67
N GLU A 540 48.04 -10.46 8.22
CA GLU A 540 49.03 -11.37 8.85
C GLU A 540 50.46 -10.79 8.89
N TYR A 541 50.76 -9.79 8.05
CA TYR A 541 52.07 -9.15 7.98
C TYR A 541 52.23 -7.96 8.92
N PHE A 542 51.17 -7.53 9.61
CA PHE A 542 51.23 -6.38 10.53
C PHE A 542 52.35 -6.54 11.57
N LYS A 543 52.52 -7.75 12.14
CA LYS A 543 53.57 -8.05 13.12
C LYS A 543 54.98 -7.67 12.65
N TRP A 544 55.27 -7.84 11.35
CA TRP A 544 56.58 -7.55 10.79
C TRP A 544 56.80 -6.06 10.61
N TYR A 545 55.77 -5.35 10.14
CA TYR A 545 55.83 -3.91 10.01
C TYR A 545 55.87 -3.21 11.37
N GLU A 546 55.21 -3.76 12.39
CA GLU A 546 55.27 -3.28 13.77
C GLU A 546 56.68 -3.36 14.33
N LEU A 547 57.31 -4.55 14.29
CA LEU A 547 58.71 -4.73 14.69
C LEU A 547 59.66 -3.81 13.91
N ALA A 548 59.43 -3.63 12.60
CA ALA A 548 60.27 -2.77 11.78
C ALA A 548 60.16 -1.27 12.14
N VAL A 549 59.00 -0.83 12.63
CA VAL A 549 58.80 0.54 13.13
C VAL A 549 59.45 0.71 14.50
N GLU A 550 59.36 -0.29 15.38
CA GLU A 550 60.01 -0.30 16.70
C GLU A 550 61.54 -0.27 16.58
N GLU A 551 62.12 -0.99 15.61
CA GLU A 551 63.57 -1.03 15.30
C GLU A 551 64.06 0.14 14.41
N GLU A 552 63.22 1.15 14.19
CA GLU A 552 63.50 2.34 13.38
C GLU A 552 64.09 2.02 11.98
N LEU A 553 63.57 1.00 11.30
CA LEU A 553 64.04 0.61 9.98
C LEU A 553 63.65 1.64 8.91
N ARG A 554 64.61 2.02 8.06
CA ARG A 554 64.40 2.99 6.98
C ARG A 554 64.01 2.30 5.66
N ILE A 555 62.82 1.70 5.64
CA ILE A 555 62.27 1.04 4.45
C ILE A 555 61.23 1.95 3.78
N THR A 556 61.35 2.14 2.46
CA THR A 556 60.39 2.96 1.70
C THR A 556 58.98 2.37 1.79
N ARG A 557 57.97 3.21 2.06
CA ARG A 557 56.56 2.84 2.25
C ARG A 557 56.23 2.00 3.50
N LEU A 558 57.16 1.88 4.45
CA LEU A 558 56.96 1.09 5.67
C LEU A 558 55.74 1.58 6.47
N TYR A 559 55.63 2.88 6.71
CA TYR A 559 54.55 3.46 7.51
C TYR A 559 53.18 3.33 6.83
N GLU A 560 53.13 3.39 5.49
CA GLU A 560 51.92 3.12 4.72
C GLU A 560 51.45 1.68 4.90
N TYR A 561 52.35 0.70 4.79
CA TYR A 561 51.98 -0.72 4.97
C TYR A 561 51.66 -1.06 6.43
N TYR A 562 52.32 -0.42 7.38
CA TYR A 562 51.94 -0.50 8.80
C TYR A 562 50.47 -0.13 8.97
N ILE A 563 50.06 1.06 8.51
CA ILE A 563 48.66 1.52 8.63
C ILE A 563 47.70 0.67 7.76
N GLU A 564 48.11 0.23 6.58
CA GLU A 564 47.26 -0.57 5.69
C GLU A 564 46.93 -1.95 6.28
N THR A 565 47.91 -2.62 6.90
CA THR A 565 47.78 -3.96 7.50
C THR A 565 47.19 -3.95 8.92
N MET A 566 47.25 -2.81 9.60
CA MET A 566 46.73 -2.61 10.94
C MET A 566 45.23 -2.90 11.04
N SER A 567 44.83 -3.53 12.16
CA SER A 567 43.42 -3.76 12.48
C SER A 567 42.69 -2.44 12.68
N ARG A 568 41.49 -2.31 12.08
CA ARG A 568 40.62 -1.14 12.27
C ARG A 568 40.13 -0.99 13.72
N ASN A 569 40.11 -2.08 14.48
CA ASN A 569 39.65 -2.08 15.87
C ASN A 569 40.72 -1.63 16.88
N TYR A 570 41.89 -1.19 16.42
CA TYR A 570 42.93 -0.73 17.32
C TYR A 570 42.51 0.57 18.02
N GLN A 571 42.50 0.53 19.35
CA GLN A 571 42.15 1.68 20.20
C GLN A 571 43.34 2.32 20.90
N GLY A 572 44.55 1.76 20.73
CA GLY A 572 45.75 2.33 21.32
C GLY A 572 46.19 3.64 20.63
N THR A 573 47.19 4.28 21.22
CA THR A 573 47.83 5.45 20.63
C THR A 573 48.77 5.03 19.51
N LEU A 574 48.71 5.69 18.34
CA LEU A 574 49.70 5.44 17.29
C LEU A 574 51.09 5.94 17.70
N PRO A 575 52.18 5.22 17.35
CA PRO A 575 53.55 5.66 17.61
C PRO A 575 53.82 7.08 17.10
N GLN A 576 54.61 7.86 17.86
CA GLN A 576 54.86 9.28 17.55
C GLN A 576 55.48 9.46 16.15
N VAL A 577 56.38 8.58 15.73
CA VAL A 577 57.03 8.62 14.41
C VAL A 577 56.01 8.52 13.27
N ILE A 578 54.99 7.66 13.43
CA ILE A 578 53.91 7.50 12.45
C ILE A 578 53.01 8.74 12.43
N ARG A 579 52.65 9.27 13.61
CA ARG A 579 51.85 10.50 13.72
C ARG A 579 52.58 11.70 13.14
N MET A 580 53.90 11.79 13.26
CA MET A 580 54.67 12.87 12.62
C MET A 580 54.77 12.68 11.11
N TYR A 581 55.00 11.45 10.62
CA TYR A 581 55.15 11.17 9.19
C TYR A 581 53.92 11.60 8.37
N PHE A 582 52.71 11.21 8.79
CA PHE A 582 51.48 11.53 8.07
C PHE A 582 51.00 12.99 8.27
N ALA A 583 51.68 13.78 9.11
CA ALA A 583 51.41 15.20 9.23
C ALA A 583 51.96 15.96 8.00
N TYR A 584 53.05 15.44 7.43
CA TYR A 584 53.74 16.03 6.29
C TYR A 584 53.49 15.26 4.99
N ASN A 585 53.38 13.93 5.03
CA ASN A 585 53.18 13.08 3.86
C ASN A 585 51.74 12.58 3.75
N ASN A 586 51.09 12.90 2.64
CA ASN A 586 49.67 12.62 2.44
C ASN A 586 49.42 11.53 1.38
N THR A 587 50.00 10.35 1.56
CA THR A 587 49.98 9.24 0.60
C THR A 587 48.89 8.19 0.87
N LEU A 588 48.15 8.29 1.99
CA LEU A 588 47.12 7.33 2.38
C LEU A 588 45.79 7.53 1.65
N SER A 589 45.07 6.43 1.46
CA SER A 589 43.66 6.46 1.06
C SER A 589 42.79 7.19 2.10
N ASP A 590 41.66 7.74 1.67
CA ASP A 590 40.81 8.57 2.53
C ASP A 590 40.32 7.85 3.78
N GLY A 591 39.97 6.57 3.69
CA GLY A 591 39.53 5.79 4.85
C GLY A 591 40.66 5.59 5.87
N LYS A 592 41.90 5.37 5.42
CA LYS A 592 43.06 5.23 6.32
C LYS A 592 43.52 6.58 6.89
N LYS A 593 43.36 7.66 6.13
CA LYS A 593 43.55 9.03 6.63
C LYS A 593 42.55 9.37 7.72
N ALA A 594 41.27 9.05 7.53
CA ALA A 594 40.23 9.23 8.55
C ALA A 594 40.59 8.47 9.83
N PHE A 595 41.05 7.22 9.72
CA PHE A 595 41.55 6.43 10.85
C PHE A 595 42.69 7.13 11.62
N VAL A 596 43.72 7.63 10.91
CA VAL A 596 44.83 8.36 11.56
C VAL A 596 44.33 9.63 12.26
N TYR A 597 43.50 10.43 11.59
CA TYR A 597 42.97 11.67 12.17
C TYR A 597 42.06 11.40 13.36
N SER A 598 41.22 10.36 13.31
CA SER A 598 40.38 9.98 14.44
C SER A 598 41.21 9.55 15.65
N ASN A 599 42.33 8.85 15.45
CA ASN A 599 43.26 8.48 16.52
C ASN A 599 43.92 9.70 17.16
N VAL A 600 44.30 10.71 16.35
CA VAL A 600 44.83 11.99 16.85
C VAL A 600 43.79 12.74 17.69
N ILE A 601 42.52 12.77 17.27
CA ILE A 601 41.42 13.41 18.00
C ILE A 601 41.12 12.68 19.31
N ARG A 602 40.99 11.35 19.29
CA ARG A 602 40.73 10.53 20.49
C ARG A 602 41.81 10.71 21.56
N ASN A 603 43.06 10.94 21.14
CA ASN A 603 44.22 11.10 22.03
C ASN A 603 44.63 12.57 22.26
N LYS A 604 43.80 13.56 21.92
CA LYS A 604 44.14 14.99 21.98
C LYS A 604 44.51 15.51 23.38
N SER A 605 44.01 14.87 24.43
CA SER A 605 44.37 15.18 25.82
C SER A 605 45.82 14.78 26.16
N THR A 606 46.34 13.72 25.51
CA THR A 606 47.68 13.19 25.75
C THR A 606 48.76 13.87 24.89
N ASP A 607 48.46 14.24 23.65
CA ASP A 607 49.40 14.89 22.72
C ASP A 607 48.75 16.08 22.00
N LYS A 608 48.66 17.20 22.72
CA LYS A 608 48.05 18.44 22.22
C LYS A 608 48.83 19.06 21.05
N ASN A 609 50.15 18.91 21.03
CA ASN A 609 51.01 19.51 20.00
C ASN A 609 50.75 18.88 18.64
N THR A 610 50.68 17.54 18.59
CA THR A 610 50.31 16.83 17.35
C THR A 610 48.88 17.18 16.93
N TYR A 611 47.91 17.25 17.84
CA TYR A 611 46.56 17.67 17.46
C TYR A 611 46.52 19.06 16.81
N LEU A 612 47.25 20.04 17.38
CA LEU A 612 47.30 21.41 16.85
C LEU A 612 47.93 21.48 15.45
N SER A 613 48.97 20.68 15.17
CA SER A 613 49.57 20.64 13.84
C SER A 613 48.63 20.07 12.77
N TYR A 614 47.80 19.10 13.14
CA TYR A 614 46.82 18.48 12.25
C TYR A 614 45.51 19.29 12.11
N LYS A 615 45.18 20.20 13.05
CA LYS A 615 43.84 20.78 13.20
C LYS A 615 43.27 21.39 11.90
N SER A 616 44.06 22.19 11.18
CA SER A 616 43.62 22.83 9.93
C SER A 616 43.36 21.80 8.83
N ALA A 617 44.28 20.84 8.65
CA ALA A 617 44.16 19.76 7.67
C ALA A 617 42.97 18.84 7.98
N MET A 618 42.76 18.47 9.26
CA MET A 618 41.64 17.66 9.70
C MET A 618 40.30 18.36 9.46
N LYS A 619 40.18 19.66 9.80
CA LYS A 619 38.96 20.43 9.57
C LYS A 619 38.62 20.51 8.08
N ALA A 620 39.59 20.84 7.23
CA ALA A 620 39.37 20.91 5.78
C ALA A 620 38.99 19.53 5.20
N PHE A 621 39.64 18.46 5.66
CA PHE A 621 39.32 17.09 5.26
C PHE A 621 37.92 16.66 5.70
N ALA A 622 37.52 17.00 6.94
CA ALA A 622 36.19 16.70 7.46
C ALA A 622 35.10 17.34 6.59
N TRP A 623 35.16 18.65 6.33
CA TRP A 623 34.18 19.32 5.48
C TRP A 623 34.16 18.81 4.04
N ASN A 624 35.32 18.51 3.47
CA ASN A 624 35.39 17.92 2.12
C ASN A 624 34.67 16.56 2.09
N LYS A 625 34.97 15.67 3.04
CA LYS A 625 34.36 14.32 3.08
C LYS A 625 32.89 14.33 3.50
N LEU A 626 32.47 15.30 4.29
CA LEU A 626 31.07 15.53 4.60
C LEU A 626 30.28 15.89 3.34
N SER A 627 30.82 16.76 2.49
CA SER A 627 30.16 17.12 1.23
C SER A 627 30.08 15.96 0.24
N GLU A 628 31.03 15.02 0.28
CA GLU A 628 30.98 13.73 -0.42
C GLU A 628 30.05 12.68 0.24
N SER A 629 29.41 12.99 1.38
CA SER A 629 28.54 12.07 2.16
C SER A 629 29.23 10.76 2.56
N ARG A 630 30.54 10.79 2.83
CA ARG A 630 31.28 9.63 3.33
C ARG A 630 30.99 9.42 4.81
N MET A 631 30.83 8.17 5.25
CA MET A 631 30.59 7.86 6.66
C MET A 631 31.23 6.53 7.07
N ASN A 632 31.85 6.56 8.25
CA ASN A 632 32.27 5.42 9.06
C ASN A 632 32.56 5.91 10.49
N GLU A 633 33.02 5.03 11.37
CA GLU A 633 33.37 5.34 12.76
C GLU A 633 34.48 6.39 12.88
N ASP A 634 35.38 6.45 11.91
CA ASP A 634 36.50 7.40 11.89
C ASP A 634 36.05 8.80 11.41
N TYR A 635 35.23 8.85 10.35
CA TYR A 635 34.62 10.06 9.84
C TYR A 635 33.65 10.67 10.86
N ALA A 636 32.91 9.84 11.60
CA ALA A 636 32.00 10.31 12.64
C ALA A 636 32.74 11.11 13.73
N VAL A 637 33.91 10.63 14.17
CA VAL A 637 34.77 11.36 15.13
C VAL A 637 35.20 12.72 14.58
N LEU A 638 35.54 12.79 13.29
CA LEU A 638 35.91 14.04 12.63
C LEU A 638 34.73 15.02 12.55
N TYR A 639 33.55 14.53 12.18
CA TYR A 639 32.36 15.37 12.05
C TYR A 639 31.88 15.89 13.40
N GLN A 640 31.91 15.06 14.44
CA GLN A 640 31.54 15.46 15.80
C GLN A 640 32.44 16.60 16.31
N GLU A 641 33.73 16.59 15.97
CA GLU A 641 34.70 17.61 16.41
C GLU A 641 34.58 18.92 15.61
N PHE A 642 34.27 18.88 14.31
CA PHE A 642 34.41 20.05 13.43
C PHE A 642 33.16 20.51 12.69
N CYS A 643 32.14 19.66 12.54
CA CYS A 643 31.03 19.89 11.59
C CYS A 643 29.66 20.11 12.25
N MET A 644 29.53 19.92 13.58
CA MET A 644 28.23 20.00 14.27
C MET A 644 27.59 21.41 14.29
N HIS A 645 28.36 22.44 13.94
CA HIS A 645 27.89 23.83 13.88
C HIS A 645 28.10 24.39 12.46
N PRO A 646 27.30 23.98 11.47
CA PRO A 646 27.42 24.44 10.09
C PRO A 646 26.98 25.90 9.97
N GLY A 647 27.71 26.71 9.20
CA GLY A 647 27.33 28.09 8.90
C GLY A 647 26.61 28.21 7.57
N GLU A 648 27.27 27.76 6.50
CA GLU A 648 26.77 27.90 5.13
C GLU A 648 25.61 26.94 4.83
N GLU A 649 24.75 27.30 3.87
CA GLU A 649 23.63 26.44 3.43
C GLU A 649 24.12 25.08 2.90
N LYS A 650 25.23 25.06 2.16
CA LYS A 650 25.85 23.83 1.65
C LYS A 650 26.34 22.92 2.79
N GLU A 651 26.90 23.51 3.84
CA GLU A 651 27.36 22.78 5.03
C GLU A 651 26.18 22.17 5.78
N ARG A 652 25.09 22.93 5.93
CA ARG A 652 23.84 22.46 6.55
C ARG A 652 23.23 21.29 5.78
N ALA A 653 23.14 21.40 4.46
CA ALA A 653 22.63 20.34 3.59
C ALA A 653 23.51 19.07 3.61
N ALA A 654 24.84 19.23 3.67
CA ALA A 654 25.75 18.10 3.77
C ALA A 654 25.64 17.38 5.12
N LEU A 655 25.53 18.13 6.23
CA LEU A 655 25.37 17.56 7.55
C LEU A 655 24.04 16.80 7.69
N ALA A 656 22.93 17.37 7.20
CA ALA A 656 21.61 16.75 7.25
C ALA A 656 21.52 15.37 6.58
N LYS A 657 22.38 15.09 5.60
CA LYS A 657 22.45 13.78 4.92
C LYS A 657 23.09 12.68 5.76
N VAL A 658 24.03 13.04 6.62
CA VAL A 658 24.85 12.05 7.35
C VAL A 658 24.50 11.93 8.83
N LEU A 659 23.75 12.89 9.37
CA LEU A 659 23.46 13.05 10.79
C LEU A 659 22.86 11.78 11.43
N PHE A 660 22.02 11.10 10.66
CA PHE A 660 21.25 9.92 11.10
C PHE A 660 21.82 8.60 10.60
N ILE A 661 23.07 8.59 10.13
CA ILE A 661 23.72 7.35 9.70
C ILE A 661 24.12 6.54 10.94
N HIS A 662 23.64 5.30 10.98
CA HIS A 662 23.97 4.30 11.96
C HIS A 662 24.89 3.24 11.35
N ARG A 663 25.74 2.67 12.18
CA ARG A 663 26.49 1.46 11.84
C ARG A 663 25.64 0.26 12.20
N LEU A 664 25.35 -0.58 11.21
CA LEU A 664 24.76 -1.89 11.41
C LEU A 664 25.83 -2.96 11.26
N TYR A 665 25.93 -3.86 12.24
CA TYR A 665 26.80 -5.02 12.23
C TYR A 665 25.99 -6.32 12.26
N LEU A 666 26.34 -7.29 11.42
CA LEU A 666 25.73 -8.62 11.34
C LEU A 666 26.79 -9.69 11.02
N GLU A 667 26.54 -10.93 11.46
CA GLU A 667 27.45 -12.06 11.22
C GLU A 667 27.08 -12.87 9.96
N ASP A 668 25.84 -12.75 9.47
CA ASP A 668 25.35 -13.55 8.35
C ASP A 668 25.98 -13.12 7.00
N THR A 669 26.95 -13.90 6.55
CA THR A 669 27.71 -13.67 5.32
C THR A 669 26.88 -13.72 4.02
N LYS A 670 25.64 -14.24 4.05
CA LYS A 670 24.76 -14.31 2.87
C LYS A 670 24.18 -12.95 2.50
N ILE A 671 24.08 -12.04 3.47
CA ILE A 671 23.47 -10.73 3.29
C ILE A 671 24.41 -9.83 2.48
N ARG A 672 23.86 -9.19 1.45
CA ARG A 672 24.59 -8.28 0.55
C ARG A 672 24.08 -6.85 0.66
N LYS A 673 22.83 -6.66 1.05
CA LYS A 673 22.27 -5.33 1.29
C LYS A 673 21.41 -5.30 2.53
N VAL A 674 21.37 -4.14 3.16
CA VAL A 674 20.43 -3.77 4.21
C VAL A 674 19.45 -2.78 3.59
N ILE A 675 18.16 -3.01 3.75
CA ILE A 675 17.09 -2.18 3.23
C ILE A 675 16.43 -1.49 4.42
N VAL A 676 16.32 -0.17 4.38
CA VAL A 676 15.59 0.60 5.40
C VAL A 676 14.32 1.13 4.77
N CYS A 677 13.20 0.85 5.43
CA CYS A 677 11.88 1.31 5.05
C CYS A 677 11.36 2.25 6.14
N HIS A 678 11.05 3.48 5.78
CA HIS A 678 10.27 4.40 6.61
C HIS A 678 8.84 4.42 6.06
N ASP A 679 7.85 4.36 6.95
CA ASP A 679 6.46 4.37 6.48
C ASP A 679 6.13 5.67 5.77
N ALA A 680 6.57 6.79 6.33
CA ALA A 680 6.41 8.12 5.78
C ALA A 680 7.03 8.33 4.38
N LEU A 681 8.04 7.57 3.96
CA LEU A 681 8.72 7.72 2.66
C LEU A 681 8.24 6.70 1.64
N LYS A 682 8.09 7.08 0.36
CA LYS A 682 7.66 6.20 -0.74
C LYS A 682 8.71 5.21 -1.22
N LYS A 683 9.98 5.57 -1.11
CA LYS A 683 11.10 4.71 -1.54
C LYS A 683 11.77 4.11 -0.33
N GLU A 684 12.12 2.84 -0.46
CA GLU A 684 13.07 2.19 0.43
C GLU A 684 14.50 2.59 0.07
N GLU A 685 15.39 2.57 1.07
CA GLU A 685 16.81 2.84 0.88
C GLU A 685 17.61 1.56 1.04
N ALA A 686 18.39 1.20 0.02
CA ALA A 686 19.20 -0.02 0.02
C ALA A 686 20.69 0.31 0.15
N TYR A 687 21.31 -0.21 1.20
CA TYR A 687 22.72 0.02 1.54
C TYR A 687 23.53 -1.27 1.39
N PRO A 688 24.74 -1.22 0.81
CA PRO A 688 25.59 -2.40 0.69
C PRO A 688 26.09 -2.86 2.06
N CYS A 689 26.09 -4.18 2.29
CA CYS A 689 26.73 -4.82 3.43
C CYS A 689 28.07 -5.41 2.98
N VAL A 690 29.17 -4.94 3.56
CA VAL A 690 30.53 -5.37 3.25
C VAL A 690 31.20 -5.86 4.53
N ASP A 691 31.72 -7.08 4.52
CA ASP A 691 32.36 -7.72 5.68
C ASP A 691 31.48 -7.68 6.96
N GLY A 692 30.16 -7.85 6.79
CA GLY A 692 29.19 -7.84 7.91
C GLY A 692 28.86 -6.44 8.44
N VAL A 693 29.27 -5.36 7.77
CA VAL A 693 28.98 -3.98 8.19
C VAL A 693 28.22 -3.23 7.08
N ALA A 694 27.20 -2.48 7.47
CA ALA A 694 26.51 -1.51 6.64
C ALA A 694 26.38 -0.17 7.37
N TYR A 695 26.41 0.94 6.63
CA TYR A 695 26.13 2.27 7.17
C TYR A 695 24.81 2.73 6.58
N ILE A 696 23.78 2.78 7.43
CA ILE A 696 22.38 2.95 7.02
C ILE A 696 21.81 4.23 7.62
N SER A 697 20.94 4.93 6.90
CA SER A 697 20.22 6.07 7.46
C SER A 697 18.98 5.58 8.21
N VAL A 698 18.86 5.95 9.49
CA VAL A 698 17.67 5.66 10.30
C VAL A 698 17.20 6.97 10.91
N TYR A 699 16.19 7.57 10.29
CA TYR A 699 15.65 8.88 10.65
C TYR A 699 14.71 8.84 11.86
N THR A 700 13.96 7.75 12.00
CA THR A 700 12.95 7.55 13.05
C THR A 700 13.02 6.13 13.64
N PRO A 701 12.70 5.94 14.93
CA PRO A 701 12.67 4.62 15.58
C PRO A 701 11.71 3.58 14.96
N ASP A 702 10.60 4.00 14.35
CA ASP A 702 9.61 3.16 13.66
C ASP A 702 10.12 2.55 12.34
N ALA A 703 11.29 2.96 11.86
CA ALA A 703 11.90 2.44 10.64
C ALA A 703 12.09 0.92 10.69
N ARG A 704 11.75 0.25 9.59
CA ARG A 704 11.95 -1.19 9.42
C ARG A 704 13.23 -1.49 8.67
N ILE A 705 14.06 -2.34 9.27
CA ILE A 705 15.32 -2.81 8.70
C ILE A 705 15.09 -4.22 8.18
N LEU A 706 15.34 -4.41 6.89
CA LEU A 706 15.26 -5.68 6.18
C LEU A 706 16.62 -6.02 5.58
N PHE A 707 16.83 -7.29 5.25
CA PHE A 707 18.09 -7.77 4.71
C PHE A 707 17.87 -8.46 3.38
N GLU A 708 18.72 -8.22 2.40
CA GLU A 708 18.63 -8.82 1.07
C GLU A 708 19.91 -9.59 0.73
N ASP A 709 19.76 -10.81 0.21
CA ASP A 709 20.86 -11.62 -0.28
C ASP A 709 21.14 -11.45 -1.79
N GLU A 710 22.16 -12.14 -2.30
CA GLU A 710 22.55 -12.10 -3.71
C GLU A 710 21.44 -12.56 -4.68
N LYS A 711 20.50 -13.39 -4.22
CA LYS A 711 19.36 -13.89 -5.01
C LYS A 711 18.12 -12.99 -4.89
N ARG A 712 18.25 -11.78 -4.32
CA ARG A 712 17.15 -10.83 -4.04
C ARG A 712 16.06 -11.41 -3.14
N ARG A 713 16.41 -12.31 -2.23
CA ARG A 713 15.49 -12.77 -1.18
C ARG A 713 15.62 -11.83 0.01
N ARG A 714 14.50 -11.35 0.52
CA ARG A 714 14.46 -10.50 1.72
C ARG A 714 14.23 -11.32 2.99
N TYR A 715 14.81 -10.86 4.08
CA TYR A 715 14.72 -11.43 5.42
C TYR A 715 14.37 -10.32 6.41
N MET A 716 13.57 -10.65 7.42
CA MET A 716 13.12 -9.68 8.43
C MET A 716 13.45 -10.16 9.84
N GLY A 717 12.85 -11.28 10.27
CA GLY A 717 12.97 -11.76 11.65
C GLY A 717 14.10 -12.77 11.89
N THR A 718 14.78 -13.24 10.85
CA THR A 718 15.75 -14.35 10.95
C THR A 718 17.22 -13.93 10.87
N VAL A 719 17.51 -12.63 10.95
CA VAL A 719 18.87 -12.09 10.89
C VAL A 719 19.10 -11.22 12.12
N ASP A 720 20.01 -11.67 12.98
CA ASP A 720 20.43 -10.90 14.15
C ASP A 720 21.43 -9.81 13.74
N TYR A 721 21.26 -8.62 14.31
CA TYR A 721 22.11 -7.48 14.03
C TYR A 721 22.28 -6.57 15.26
N ASN A 722 23.35 -5.78 15.26
CA ASN A 722 23.59 -4.71 16.21
C ASN A 722 23.55 -3.36 15.49
N LEU A 723 22.82 -2.41 16.03
CA LEU A 723 22.70 -1.05 15.50
C LEU A 723 23.35 -0.05 16.46
N GLN A 724 24.37 0.67 15.98
CA GLN A 724 25.11 1.67 16.75
C GLN A 724 25.01 3.06 16.11
N LYS A 725 24.68 4.06 16.92
CA LYS A 725 24.60 5.45 16.49
C LYS A 725 25.98 6.09 16.29
N LEU A 726 26.13 6.78 15.15
CA LEU A 726 27.29 7.54 14.67
C LEU A 726 27.67 8.77 15.51
N LEU A 727 26.69 9.67 15.61
CA LEU A 727 26.86 11.06 16.03
C LEU A 727 25.91 11.37 17.19
N ASP A 728 26.25 12.38 17.97
CA ASP A 728 25.32 13.04 18.89
C ASP A 728 24.79 14.30 18.22
N GLU A 729 23.53 14.24 17.80
CA GLU A 729 22.90 15.19 16.89
C GLU A 729 22.01 16.24 17.57
N LYS A 730 21.75 16.14 18.89
CA LYS A 730 20.71 16.95 19.56
C LYS A 730 20.83 18.46 19.29
N GLU A 731 22.05 18.99 19.44
CA GLU A 731 22.32 20.42 19.20
C GLU A 731 22.24 20.76 17.70
N ALA A 732 22.79 19.90 16.83
CA ALA A 732 22.79 20.11 15.39
C ALA A 732 21.38 20.08 14.79
N VAL A 733 20.51 19.17 15.24
CA VAL A 733 19.10 19.09 14.79
C VAL A 733 18.37 20.37 15.11
N SER A 734 18.52 20.90 16.33
CA SER A 734 17.86 22.13 16.76
C SER A 734 18.27 23.34 15.91
N LEU A 735 19.58 23.47 15.60
CA LEU A 735 20.10 24.53 14.73
C LEU A 735 19.62 24.41 13.28
N LEU A 736 19.55 23.19 12.75
CA LEU A 736 19.12 22.92 11.39
C LEU A 736 17.60 23.09 11.22
N ALA A 737 16.80 22.77 12.24
CA ALA A 737 15.34 22.89 12.20
C ALA A 737 14.90 24.37 12.13
N ALA A 738 15.63 25.27 12.79
CA ALA A 738 15.43 26.71 12.70
C ALA A 738 15.95 27.35 11.39
N SER A 739 16.55 26.55 10.50
CA SER A 739 17.15 26.99 9.25
C SER A 739 16.44 26.40 8.02
N GLU A 740 16.66 26.98 6.84
CA GLU A 740 16.16 26.41 5.59
C GLU A 740 16.98 25.20 5.13
N VAL A 741 16.66 24.01 5.66
CA VAL A 741 17.17 22.73 5.16
C VAL A 741 16.06 22.03 4.37
N ASN A 742 16.43 21.42 3.24
CA ASN A 742 15.51 20.62 2.42
C ASN A 742 16.11 19.25 2.13
N HIS A 743 15.93 18.33 3.07
CA HIS A 743 16.37 16.94 2.97
C HIS A 743 15.32 16.03 3.61
N SER A 744 14.75 15.10 2.83
CA SER A 744 13.59 14.29 3.21
C SER A 744 13.78 13.55 4.54
N GLY A 745 14.93 12.92 4.73
CA GLY A 745 15.22 12.21 5.98
C GLY A 745 15.38 13.13 7.21
N PHE A 746 15.84 14.36 7.01
CA PHE A 746 15.94 15.34 8.10
C PHE A 746 14.56 15.89 8.46
N LEU A 747 13.76 16.23 7.45
CA LEU A 747 12.36 16.66 7.65
C LEU A 747 11.56 15.58 8.39
N LEU A 748 11.73 14.31 8.00
CA LEU A 748 11.10 13.18 8.69
C LEU A 748 11.49 13.10 10.17
N HIS A 749 12.79 13.23 10.49
CA HIS A 749 13.24 13.22 11.88
C HIS A 749 12.64 14.35 12.72
N VAL A 750 12.59 15.58 12.19
CA VAL A 750 12.06 16.76 12.91
C VAL A 750 10.54 16.68 13.09
N CYS A 751 9.81 16.22 12.07
CA CYS A 751 8.34 16.15 12.13
C CYS A 751 7.81 14.93 12.90
N GLY A 752 8.69 13.97 13.15
CA GLY A 752 8.44 12.78 13.97
C GLY A 752 7.82 11.62 13.19
N GLU A 753 7.47 10.60 13.96
CA GLU A 753 6.81 9.37 13.49
C GLU A 753 5.31 9.60 13.20
N LEU A 754 4.67 8.57 12.64
CA LEU A 754 3.21 8.51 12.49
C LEU A 754 2.45 8.47 13.82
N ASP A 755 3.07 8.04 14.93
CA ASP A 755 2.44 8.11 16.26
C ASP A 755 2.38 9.55 16.83
N HIS A 756 2.97 10.52 16.13
CA HIS A 756 2.77 11.98 16.34
C HIS A 756 3.14 12.53 17.73
N SER A 757 4.22 12.02 18.33
CA SER A 757 4.71 12.54 19.62
C SER A 757 5.20 14.00 19.58
N GLU A 758 5.67 14.46 18.42
CA GLU A 758 6.23 15.81 18.26
C GLU A 758 5.13 16.87 18.12
N LYS A 759 5.24 18.00 18.82
CA LYS A 759 4.27 19.10 18.68
C LYS A 759 4.71 20.08 17.58
N ILE A 760 3.76 20.58 16.82
CA ILE A 760 4.02 21.69 15.89
C ILE A 760 4.24 22.96 16.72
N THR A 761 5.36 23.63 16.46
CA THR A 761 5.77 24.89 17.09
C THR A 761 6.04 25.92 16.01
N LYS A 762 6.16 27.18 16.42
CA LYS A 762 6.49 28.28 15.49
C LYS A 762 7.82 28.05 14.76
N ASP A 763 8.78 27.37 15.39
CA ASP A 763 10.12 27.15 14.85
C ASP A 763 10.19 25.97 13.87
N ASN A 764 9.31 24.97 14.00
CA ASN A 764 9.34 23.76 13.17
C ASN A 764 8.25 23.70 12.08
N VAL A 765 7.21 24.56 12.12
CA VAL A 765 6.08 24.54 11.17
C VAL A 765 6.52 24.60 9.70
N GLY A 766 7.64 25.29 9.41
CA GLY A 766 8.23 25.33 8.07
C GLY A 766 8.71 23.97 7.57
N CYS A 767 9.17 23.09 8.46
CA CYS A 767 9.53 21.70 8.11
C CYS A 767 8.29 20.88 7.74
N PHE A 768 7.19 21.04 8.48
CA PHE A 768 5.92 20.35 8.20
C PHE A 768 5.35 20.76 6.84
N HIS A 769 5.38 22.05 6.49
CA HIS A 769 4.96 22.52 5.16
C HIS A 769 5.77 21.88 4.02
N LYS A 770 7.10 21.79 4.16
CA LYS A 770 7.96 21.17 3.14
C LYS A 770 7.63 19.69 2.94
N ILE A 771 7.25 18.96 3.98
CA ILE A 771 6.79 17.55 3.83
C ILE A 771 5.52 17.48 2.98
N VAL A 772 4.58 18.40 3.16
CA VAL A 772 3.34 18.44 2.36
C VAL A 772 3.65 18.66 0.88
N GLU A 773 4.71 19.37 0.53
CA GLU A 773 5.12 19.65 -0.85
C GLU A 773 6.05 18.57 -1.44
N ASP A 774 6.82 17.87 -0.62
CA ASP A 774 7.82 16.89 -1.08
C ASP A 774 7.13 15.59 -1.57
N PRO A 775 7.23 15.25 -2.87
CA PRO A 775 6.59 14.07 -3.43
C PRO A 775 7.23 12.74 -2.99
N SER A 776 8.41 12.78 -2.35
CA SER A 776 9.09 11.59 -1.81
C SER A 776 8.36 10.97 -0.63
N PHE A 777 7.51 11.73 0.07
CA PHE A 777 6.67 11.24 1.15
C PHE A 777 5.40 10.54 0.64
N GLN A 778 4.89 9.60 1.43
CA GLN A 778 3.61 8.93 1.20
C GLN A 778 2.46 9.92 1.19
N THR A 779 1.43 9.61 0.40
CA THR A 779 0.26 10.48 0.29
C THR A 779 -0.47 10.55 1.63
N GLU A 780 -0.61 9.41 2.30
CA GLU A 780 -1.26 9.24 3.59
C GLU A 780 -0.51 9.99 4.70
N TYR A 781 0.82 9.88 4.73
CA TYR A 781 1.64 10.65 5.68
C TYR A 781 1.50 12.16 5.45
N ARG A 782 1.53 12.60 4.19
CA ARG A 782 1.28 14.01 3.84
C ARG A 782 -0.11 14.46 4.26
N GLU A 783 -1.12 13.62 4.07
CA GLU A 783 -2.50 13.88 4.52
C GLU A 783 -2.57 13.99 6.05
N CYS A 784 -1.86 13.14 6.78
CA CYS A 784 -1.80 13.25 8.23
C CYS A 784 -1.10 14.54 8.70
N ILE A 785 0.01 14.91 8.06
CA ILE A 785 0.69 16.18 8.32
C ILE A 785 -0.22 17.37 8.02
N ARG A 786 -1.02 17.33 6.95
CA ARG A 786 -2.05 18.34 6.68
C ARG A 786 -3.06 18.45 7.81
N GLN A 787 -3.54 17.32 8.36
CA GLN A 787 -4.46 17.32 9.50
C GLN A 787 -3.85 18.03 10.71
N ARG A 788 -2.60 17.71 11.07
CA ARG A 788 -1.90 18.33 12.21
C ARG A 788 -1.67 19.83 12.01
N ILE A 789 -1.34 20.26 10.78
CA ILE A 789 -1.22 21.68 10.45
C ILE A 789 -2.57 22.40 10.65
N LEU A 790 -3.70 21.79 10.25
CA LEU A 790 -5.03 22.37 10.50
C LEU A 790 -5.35 22.48 11.99
N GLU A 791 -5.05 21.45 12.77
CA GLU A 791 -5.23 21.47 14.23
C GLU A 791 -4.38 22.57 14.88
N TYR A 792 -3.11 22.70 14.48
CA TYR A 792 -2.24 23.78 14.95
C TYR A 792 -2.80 25.18 14.62
N PHE A 793 -3.34 25.37 13.42
CA PHE A 793 -3.97 26.64 13.02
C PHE A 793 -5.27 26.92 13.77
N GLN A 794 -6.02 25.88 14.14
CA GLN A 794 -7.21 26.02 14.99
C GLN A 794 -6.87 26.47 16.40
N GLU A 795 -5.76 26.00 16.97
CA GLU A 795 -5.31 26.40 18.31
C GLU A 795 -4.66 27.80 18.32
N ASN A 796 -4.13 28.26 17.18
CA ASN A 796 -3.36 29.50 17.05
C ASN A 796 -4.03 30.54 16.10
N VAL A 797 -5.33 30.78 16.29
CA VAL A 797 -6.16 31.66 15.43
C VAL A 797 -5.67 33.12 15.38
N GLU A 798 -5.01 33.60 16.45
CA GLU A 798 -4.52 34.99 16.60
C GLU A 798 -3.11 35.21 16.02
N ASN A 799 -2.50 34.21 15.39
CA ASN A 799 -1.15 34.35 14.85
C ASN A 799 -1.15 35.21 13.57
N ASP A 800 -0.50 36.38 13.62
CA ASP A 800 -0.43 37.33 12.50
C ASP A 800 0.11 36.71 11.19
N ASN A 801 0.97 35.70 11.27
CA ASN A 801 1.55 35.03 10.09
C ASN A 801 0.60 33.99 9.45
N LEU A 802 -0.51 33.62 10.10
CA LEU A 802 -1.43 32.59 9.62
C LEU A 802 -2.01 32.92 8.24
N LYS A 803 -2.30 34.19 7.97
CA LYS A 803 -2.81 34.63 6.66
C LYS A 803 -1.80 34.43 5.53
N ASP A 804 -0.51 34.61 5.81
CA ASP A 804 0.53 34.40 4.81
C ASP A 804 0.76 32.91 4.52
N TYR A 805 0.67 32.05 5.55
CA TYR A 805 0.68 30.60 5.35
C TYR A 805 -0.52 30.13 4.53
N LEU A 806 -1.73 30.60 4.83
CA LEU A 806 -2.95 30.23 4.09
C LEU A 806 -2.90 30.68 2.62
N ARG A 807 -2.26 31.81 2.30
CA ARG A 807 -2.11 32.28 0.90
C ARG A 807 -1.26 31.36 0.02
N GLN A 808 -0.29 30.66 0.61
CA GLN A 808 0.60 29.73 -0.11
C GLN A 808 0.10 28.28 -0.05
N MET A 809 -1.00 28.03 0.66
CA MET A 809 -1.48 26.69 0.95
C MET A 809 -2.32 26.09 -0.19
N ASP A 810 -2.11 24.80 -0.48
CA ASP A 810 -2.97 24.02 -1.37
C ASP A 810 -4.30 23.65 -0.69
N PHE A 811 -5.31 24.51 -0.82
CA PHE A 811 -6.62 24.29 -0.22
C PHE A 811 -7.25 22.96 -0.60
N LYS A 812 -7.10 22.51 -1.86
CA LYS A 812 -7.69 21.26 -2.34
C LYS A 812 -7.07 20.05 -1.63
N GLY A 813 -5.74 20.06 -1.47
CA GLY A 813 -5.02 19.01 -0.75
C GLY A 813 -5.44 18.88 0.72
N PHE A 814 -5.66 20.01 1.40
CA PHE A 814 -6.09 20.03 2.81
C PHE A 814 -7.58 19.71 2.99
N ALA A 815 -8.45 20.14 2.06
CA ALA A 815 -9.87 19.85 2.11
C ALA A 815 -10.18 18.35 1.99
N LYS A 816 -9.39 17.60 1.20
CA LYS A 816 -9.50 16.13 1.11
C LYS A 816 -9.33 15.43 2.46
N VAL A 817 -8.51 15.99 3.33
CA VAL A 817 -8.22 15.45 4.66
C VAL A 817 -9.34 15.82 5.62
N ASN A 818 -9.54 17.13 5.81
CA ASN A 818 -10.51 17.67 6.75
C ASN A 818 -11.08 19.01 6.26
N LYS A 819 -12.02 18.89 5.33
CA LYS A 819 -12.79 19.99 4.77
C LYS A 819 -13.46 20.85 5.84
N SER A 820 -14.09 20.25 6.84
CA SER A 820 -14.87 21.00 7.83
C SER A 820 -13.98 21.91 8.67
N LEU A 821 -12.83 21.41 9.10
CA LEU A 821 -11.86 22.20 9.85
C LEU A 821 -11.24 23.31 8.98
N LEU A 822 -10.84 22.99 7.75
CA LEU A 822 -10.29 23.99 6.83
C LEU A 822 -11.29 25.12 6.52
N VAL A 823 -12.54 24.79 6.19
CA VAL A 823 -13.60 25.77 5.92
C VAL A 823 -13.82 26.67 7.14
N LYS A 824 -13.85 26.09 8.35
CA LYS A 824 -13.94 26.84 9.61
C LYS A 824 -12.78 27.82 9.80
N ILE A 825 -11.54 27.40 9.52
CA ILE A 825 -10.36 28.27 9.61
C ILE A 825 -10.45 29.41 8.59
N LEU A 826 -10.77 29.12 7.33
CA LEU A 826 -10.88 30.14 6.27
C LEU A 826 -11.98 31.16 6.57
N VAL A 827 -13.15 30.73 7.04
CA VAL A 827 -14.27 31.60 7.43
C VAL A 827 -13.93 32.47 8.64
N ASN A 828 -13.17 31.95 9.60
CA ASN A 828 -12.69 32.73 10.75
C ASN A 828 -11.65 33.78 10.35
N GLN A 829 -10.80 33.48 9.36
CA GLN A 829 -9.78 34.41 8.84
C GLN A 829 -10.32 35.39 7.78
N GLY A 830 -11.61 35.29 7.40
CA GLY A 830 -12.26 36.16 6.42
C GLY A 830 -11.98 35.80 4.96
N MET A 831 -11.45 34.61 4.68
CA MET A 831 -11.15 34.11 3.33
C MET A 831 -12.36 33.38 2.73
N TYR A 832 -13.48 34.11 2.55
CA TYR A 832 -14.77 33.53 2.18
C TYR A 832 -14.78 32.88 0.79
N VAL A 833 -14.15 33.52 -0.22
CA VAL A 833 -14.12 32.99 -1.60
C VAL A 833 -13.48 31.61 -1.65
N GLY A 834 -12.29 31.46 -1.05
CA GLY A 834 -11.61 30.15 -0.99
C GLY A 834 -12.38 29.10 -0.19
N ALA A 835 -13.12 29.49 0.84
CA ALA A 835 -13.99 28.57 1.58
C ALA A 835 -15.20 28.12 0.73
N PHE A 836 -15.80 29.03 -0.04
CA PHE A 836 -16.92 28.74 -0.94
C PHE A 836 -16.48 27.82 -2.09
N ASP A 837 -15.33 28.09 -2.72
CA ASP A 837 -14.76 27.23 -3.78
C ASP A 837 -14.59 25.77 -3.30
N LEU A 838 -14.18 25.58 -2.04
CA LEU A 838 -14.06 24.24 -1.44
C LEU A 838 -15.40 23.55 -1.24
N LEU A 839 -16.45 24.29 -0.86
CA LEU A 839 -17.80 23.73 -0.81
C LEU A 839 -18.32 23.38 -2.20
N CYS A 840 -18.01 24.23 -3.19
CA CYS A 840 -18.29 23.99 -4.61
C CYS A 840 -17.58 22.76 -5.18
N GLU A 841 -16.49 22.30 -4.57
CA GLU A 841 -15.77 21.12 -5.04
C GLU A 841 -16.02 19.85 -4.19
N PHE A 842 -16.23 20.00 -2.88
CA PHE A 842 -16.29 18.89 -1.93
C PHE A 842 -17.58 18.82 -1.10
N GLY A 843 -18.58 19.67 -1.38
CA GLY A 843 -19.88 19.74 -0.71
C GLY A 843 -19.84 20.32 0.71
N TYR A 844 -20.99 20.52 1.35
CA TYR A 844 -21.12 21.13 2.68
C TYR A 844 -21.25 20.14 3.85
N GLU A 845 -21.19 18.84 3.59
CA GLU A 845 -21.40 17.80 4.59
C GLU A 845 -20.31 17.84 5.68
N GLY A 846 -20.71 17.70 6.94
CA GLY A 846 -19.81 17.69 8.09
C GLY A 846 -19.29 19.06 8.55
N VAL A 847 -19.67 20.16 7.89
CA VAL A 847 -19.33 21.53 8.31
C VAL A 847 -20.40 22.06 9.27
N ASP A 848 -19.97 22.72 10.36
CA ASP A 848 -20.87 23.35 11.33
C ASP A 848 -21.82 24.35 10.65
N THR A 849 -23.13 24.24 10.89
CA THR A 849 -24.16 25.11 10.27
C THR A 849 -23.93 26.60 10.55
N GLU A 850 -23.34 26.96 11.69
CA GLU A 850 -23.00 28.35 12.04
C GLU A 850 -21.87 28.92 11.16
N VAL A 851 -20.91 28.07 10.77
CA VAL A 851 -19.85 28.43 9.82
C VAL A 851 -20.43 28.58 8.42
N LEU A 852 -21.32 27.67 8.02
CA LEU A 852 -22.01 27.73 6.73
C LEU A 852 -22.91 28.97 6.61
N LEU A 853 -23.64 29.33 7.67
CA LEU A 853 -24.43 30.56 7.77
C LEU A 853 -23.55 31.79 7.49
N LYS A 854 -22.46 31.96 8.26
CA LYS A 854 -21.55 33.09 8.12
C LYS A 854 -20.92 33.15 6.73
N LEU A 855 -20.54 31.99 6.17
CA LEU A 855 -19.99 31.91 4.81
C LEU A 855 -21.02 32.33 3.76
N CYS A 856 -22.24 31.77 3.83
CA CYS A 856 -23.33 32.04 2.89
C CYS A 856 -23.68 33.53 2.87
N SER A 857 -23.97 34.14 4.02
CA SER A 857 -24.31 35.58 4.09
C SER A 857 -23.19 36.48 3.56
N ARG A 858 -21.93 36.14 3.86
CA ARG A 858 -20.77 36.93 3.37
C ARG A 858 -20.54 36.75 1.87
N MET A 859 -20.76 35.55 1.34
CA MET A 859 -20.66 35.31 -0.11
C MET A 859 -21.78 36.01 -0.88
N ILE A 860 -23.02 36.01 -0.38
CA ILE A 860 -24.13 36.77 -0.98
C ILE A 860 -23.77 38.25 -1.08
N LEU A 861 -23.23 38.84 0.00
CA LEU A 861 -22.79 40.23 -0.01
C LEU A 861 -21.61 40.47 -0.97
N ASN A 862 -20.63 39.56 -1.01
CA ASN A 862 -19.47 39.68 -1.90
C ASN A 862 -19.83 39.58 -3.38
N MET A 863 -20.89 38.82 -3.71
CA MET A 863 -21.43 38.67 -5.06
C MET A 863 -22.56 39.66 -5.34
N GLU A 864 -22.78 40.65 -4.46
CA GLU A 864 -23.79 41.70 -4.65
C GLU A 864 -25.21 41.19 -4.98
N PHE A 865 -25.61 40.06 -4.36
CA PHE A 865 -26.88 39.37 -4.62
C PHE A 865 -27.05 38.86 -6.07
N GLU A 866 -25.97 38.57 -6.79
CA GLU A 866 -26.04 37.87 -8.09
C GLU A 866 -26.48 36.41 -7.91
N TYR A 867 -27.23 35.89 -8.90
CA TYR A 867 -27.65 34.50 -8.94
C TYR A 867 -26.45 33.57 -9.08
N GLU A 868 -26.31 32.63 -8.15
CA GLU A 868 -25.36 31.53 -8.24
C GLU A 868 -25.99 30.25 -7.66
N GLU A 869 -26.12 29.22 -8.49
CA GLU A 869 -26.87 27.98 -8.19
C GLU A 869 -26.41 27.33 -6.87
N GLU A 870 -25.10 27.21 -6.67
CA GLU A 870 -24.52 26.58 -5.48
C GLU A 870 -24.74 27.39 -4.21
N LEU A 871 -24.83 28.72 -4.35
CA LEU A 871 -25.12 29.61 -3.23
C LEU A 871 -26.60 29.54 -2.83
N VAL A 872 -27.50 29.36 -3.79
CA VAL A 872 -28.93 29.09 -3.54
C VAL A 872 -29.10 27.76 -2.81
N LEU A 873 -28.44 26.69 -3.28
CA LEU A 873 -28.48 25.37 -2.63
C LEU A 873 -27.90 25.40 -1.21
N LEU A 874 -26.79 26.12 -0.99
CA LEU A 874 -26.21 26.31 0.33
C LEU A 874 -27.14 27.11 1.25
N GLY A 875 -27.71 28.21 0.75
CA GLY A 875 -28.67 29.04 1.48
C GLY A 875 -29.90 28.23 1.90
N TRP A 876 -30.45 27.42 0.99
CA TRP A 876 -31.58 26.53 1.25
C TRP A 876 -31.24 25.49 2.31
N TYR A 877 -30.09 24.82 2.20
CA TYR A 877 -29.63 23.85 3.20
C TYR A 877 -29.53 24.48 4.60
N VAL A 878 -28.92 25.66 4.71
CA VAL A 878 -28.77 26.38 5.98
C VAL A 878 -30.13 26.81 6.55
N TYR A 879 -31.05 27.28 5.69
CA TYR A 879 -32.43 27.62 6.05
C TYR A 879 -33.21 26.44 6.63
N VAL A 880 -33.17 25.27 5.97
CA VAL A 880 -33.88 24.05 6.43
C VAL A 880 -33.40 23.57 7.80
N GLN A 881 -32.12 23.81 8.13
CA GLN A 881 -31.56 23.54 9.47
C GLN A 881 -32.00 24.56 10.54
N GLY A 882 -32.85 25.53 10.18
CA GLY A 882 -33.39 26.54 11.09
C GLY A 882 -32.41 27.66 11.45
N LYS A 883 -31.32 27.82 10.68
CA LYS A 883 -30.32 28.89 10.87
C LYS A 883 -30.36 29.80 9.64
N TYR A 884 -30.73 31.05 9.78
CA TYR A 884 -30.76 32.02 8.68
C TYR A 884 -30.74 33.45 9.23
N ASP A 885 -30.29 34.39 8.41
CA ASP A 885 -30.37 35.84 8.65
C ASP A 885 -31.18 36.53 7.54
N ASP A 886 -31.34 37.84 7.65
CA ASP A 886 -32.06 38.67 6.68
C ASP A 886 -31.44 38.60 5.28
N ILE A 887 -30.10 38.51 5.19
CA ILE A 887 -29.37 38.41 3.92
C ILE A 887 -29.73 37.13 3.18
N ILE A 888 -29.68 35.97 3.85
CA ILE A 888 -30.01 34.67 3.23
C ILE A 888 -31.49 34.61 2.87
N LEU A 889 -32.38 35.08 3.75
CA LEU A 889 -33.82 35.09 3.46
C LEU A 889 -34.14 35.95 2.24
N HIS A 890 -33.53 37.13 2.14
CA HIS A 890 -33.71 38.00 0.98
C HIS A 890 -33.19 37.33 -0.30
N TYR A 891 -31.99 36.76 -0.25
CA TYR A 891 -31.40 36.04 -1.40
C TYR A 891 -32.26 34.87 -1.87
N LEU A 892 -32.71 34.02 -0.95
CA LEU A 892 -33.60 32.90 -1.27
C LEU A 892 -34.95 33.38 -1.80
N SER A 893 -35.47 34.51 -1.31
CA SER A 893 -36.74 35.07 -1.83
C SER A 893 -36.66 35.50 -3.29
N MET A 894 -35.46 35.88 -3.77
CA MET A 894 -35.23 36.22 -5.18
C MET A 894 -35.06 34.96 -6.03
N PHE A 895 -34.23 34.01 -5.57
CA PHE A 895 -33.67 32.98 -6.44
C PHE A 895 -34.13 31.54 -6.17
N TYR A 896 -34.66 31.21 -4.99
CA TYR A 896 -35.09 29.85 -4.71
C TYR A 896 -36.30 29.48 -5.59
N GLU A 897 -36.20 28.35 -6.28
CA GLU A 897 -37.30 27.73 -7.03
C GLU A 897 -37.45 26.28 -6.57
N GLY A 898 -38.61 25.97 -5.99
CA GLY A 898 -38.88 24.66 -5.41
C GLY A 898 -40.37 24.37 -5.27
N PRO A 899 -40.74 23.38 -4.44
CA PRO A 899 -42.13 23.04 -4.17
C PRO A 899 -42.91 24.24 -3.62
N ALA A 900 -44.16 24.40 -4.04
CA ALA A 900 -44.95 25.58 -3.68
C ALA A 900 -45.16 25.72 -2.17
N GLU A 901 -45.27 24.60 -1.44
CA GLU A 901 -45.33 24.59 0.03
C GLU A 901 -44.03 25.05 0.70
N GLU A 902 -42.88 24.73 0.14
CA GLU A 902 -41.58 25.13 0.67
C GLU A 902 -41.33 26.63 0.44
N MET A 903 -41.67 27.13 -0.74
CA MET A 903 -41.63 28.56 -1.03
C MET A 903 -42.59 29.35 -0.13
N ALA A 904 -43.79 28.82 0.15
CA ALA A 904 -44.73 29.45 1.09
C ALA A 904 -44.20 29.49 2.54
N ARG A 905 -43.48 28.45 2.97
CA ARG A 905 -42.78 28.45 4.27
C ARG A 905 -41.65 29.47 4.30
N LEU A 906 -40.85 29.56 3.24
CA LEU A 906 -39.81 30.59 3.09
C LEU A 906 -40.42 32.00 3.17
N TRP A 907 -41.49 32.26 2.45
CA TRP A 907 -42.23 33.53 2.50
C TRP A 907 -42.72 33.85 3.91
N GLN A 908 -43.26 32.86 4.64
CA GLN A 908 -43.67 33.09 6.02
C GLN A 908 -42.49 33.51 6.91
N SER A 909 -41.31 32.95 6.69
CA SER A 909 -40.08 33.36 7.38
C SER A 909 -39.65 34.78 6.99
N THR A 910 -39.78 35.20 5.72
CA THR A 910 -39.42 36.57 5.28
C THR A 910 -40.31 37.64 5.91
N GLN A 911 -41.60 37.35 6.14
CA GLN A 911 -42.53 38.26 6.81
C GLN A 911 -42.07 38.61 8.24
N GLY A 912 -41.48 37.66 8.97
CA GLY A 912 -40.94 37.90 10.31
C GLY A 912 -39.78 38.91 10.35
N PHE A 913 -39.09 39.09 9.22
CA PHE A 913 -37.97 40.01 9.04
C PHE A 913 -38.36 41.30 8.28
N GLN A 914 -39.64 41.45 7.92
CA GLN A 914 -40.15 42.58 7.13
C GLN A 914 -39.45 42.73 5.76
N ILE A 915 -39.07 41.60 5.15
CA ILE A 915 -38.44 41.58 3.82
C ILE A 915 -39.55 41.57 2.76
N GLU A 916 -39.47 42.50 1.80
CA GLU A 916 -40.34 42.53 0.63
C GLU A 916 -40.06 41.33 -0.28
N ALA A 917 -41.10 40.55 -0.60
CA ALA A 917 -40.97 39.24 -1.25
C ALA A 917 -41.86 39.12 -2.50
N TYR A 918 -42.07 40.23 -3.23
CA TYR A 918 -42.94 40.31 -4.40
C TYR A 918 -42.74 39.18 -5.41
N GLU A 919 -41.48 38.89 -5.79
CA GLU A 919 -41.18 37.85 -6.78
C GLU A 919 -41.48 36.44 -6.25
N LEU A 920 -41.18 36.19 -4.97
CA LEU A 920 -41.51 34.93 -4.30
C LEU A 920 -43.03 34.72 -4.22
N GLU A 921 -43.78 35.76 -3.87
CA GLU A 921 -45.24 35.73 -3.84
C GLU A 921 -45.83 35.38 -5.21
N GLU A 922 -45.36 36.03 -6.28
CA GLU A 922 -45.77 35.73 -7.66
C GLU A 922 -45.42 34.28 -8.04
N LYS A 923 -44.23 33.79 -7.67
CA LYS A 923 -43.80 32.39 -7.89
C LYS A 923 -44.70 31.41 -7.13
N ILE A 924 -44.98 31.63 -5.85
CA ILE A 924 -45.84 30.75 -5.04
C ILE A 924 -47.23 30.61 -5.67
N LEU A 925 -47.86 31.73 -6.04
CA LEU A 925 -49.18 31.72 -6.67
C LEU A 925 -49.14 31.03 -8.04
N THR A 926 -48.09 31.25 -8.83
CA THR A 926 -47.95 30.64 -10.16
C THR A 926 -47.68 29.14 -10.09
N TYR A 927 -46.79 28.71 -9.20
CA TYR A 927 -46.42 27.30 -9.03
C TYR A 927 -47.54 26.50 -8.38
N SER A 928 -48.27 27.05 -7.40
CA SER A 928 -49.46 26.39 -6.83
C SER A 928 -50.53 26.13 -7.89
N MET A 929 -50.81 27.10 -8.77
CA MET A 929 -51.70 26.92 -9.91
C MET A 929 -51.19 25.86 -10.90
N PHE A 930 -49.88 25.88 -11.19
CA PHE A 930 -49.27 24.94 -12.14
C PHE A 930 -49.27 23.50 -11.63
N ALA A 931 -48.82 23.30 -10.38
CA ALA A 931 -48.76 22.02 -9.70
C ALA A 931 -50.12 21.54 -9.17
N ARG A 932 -51.17 22.38 -9.28
CA ARG A 932 -52.53 22.14 -8.78
C ARG A 932 -52.58 21.90 -7.27
N THR A 933 -51.66 22.52 -6.54
CA THR A 933 -51.51 22.42 -5.09
C THR A 933 -52.20 23.60 -4.42
N TYR A 934 -53.18 23.33 -3.56
CA TYR A 934 -53.89 24.37 -2.81
C TYR A 934 -53.18 24.59 -1.48
N LEU A 935 -52.63 25.78 -1.29
CA LEU A 935 -51.75 26.07 -0.16
C LEU A 935 -52.54 26.65 1.02
N PRO A 936 -52.34 26.17 2.26
CA PRO A 936 -52.98 26.76 3.44
C PRO A 936 -52.64 28.24 3.66
N LEU A 937 -51.44 28.67 3.27
CA LEU A 937 -51.00 30.07 3.34
C LEU A 937 -51.30 30.88 2.07
N GLY A 938 -51.91 30.28 1.04
CA GLY A 938 -52.12 30.90 -0.26
C GLY A 938 -52.94 32.19 -0.21
N SER A 939 -53.99 32.24 0.62
CA SER A 939 -54.81 33.45 0.82
C SER A 939 -54.00 34.63 1.37
N LYS A 940 -53.10 34.36 2.33
CA LYS A 940 -52.23 35.37 2.95
C LYS A 940 -51.14 35.85 2.00
N VAL A 941 -50.57 34.95 1.20
CA VAL A 941 -49.62 35.29 0.14
C VAL A 941 -50.29 36.21 -0.88
N LEU A 942 -51.51 35.88 -1.31
CA LEU A 942 -52.30 36.73 -2.20
C LEU A 942 -52.58 38.11 -1.58
N GLU A 943 -52.94 38.16 -0.30
CA GLU A 943 -53.18 39.43 0.40
C GLU A 943 -51.94 40.34 0.39
N SER A 944 -50.76 39.77 0.64
CA SER A 944 -49.48 40.50 0.60
C SER A 944 -49.14 40.97 -0.82
N TYR A 945 -49.34 40.11 -1.82
CA TYR A 945 -49.11 40.42 -3.23
C TYR A 945 -50.02 41.55 -3.72
N LEU A 946 -51.27 41.58 -3.25
CA LEU A 946 -52.22 42.66 -3.54
C LEU A 946 -51.80 44.00 -2.93
N LYS A 947 -51.24 44.01 -1.72
CA LYS A 947 -50.73 45.23 -1.07
C LYS A 947 -49.58 45.87 -1.86
N GLN A 948 -48.84 45.07 -2.63
CA GLN A 948 -47.72 45.50 -3.47
C GLN A 948 -48.09 45.74 -4.95
N ALA A 949 -49.39 45.88 -5.26
CA ALA A 949 -49.89 46.10 -6.61
C ALA A 949 -49.49 44.98 -7.61
N GLY A 950 -49.69 43.73 -7.19
CA GLY A 950 -49.50 42.53 -8.02
C GLY A 950 -50.20 42.56 -9.38
N LYS A 951 -49.69 41.76 -10.31
CA LYS A 951 -50.20 41.68 -11.69
C LYS A 951 -51.63 41.14 -11.74
N GLU A 952 -52.53 41.86 -12.40
CA GLU A 952 -53.95 41.50 -12.53
C GLU A 952 -54.15 40.08 -13.09
N GLN A 953 -53.35 39.68 -14.08
CA GLN A 953 -53.41 38.34 -14.68
C GLN A 953 -53.11 37.21 -13.67
N VAL A 954 -52.15 37.42 -12.77
CA VAL A 954 -51.77 36.41 -11.76
C VAL A 954 -52.86 36.32 -10.71
N ILE A 955 -53.34 37.46 -10.22
CA ILE A 955 -54.44 37.57 -9.26
C ILE A 955 -55.68 36.86 -9.82
N LEU A 956 -56.09 37.20 -11.03
CA LEU A 956 -57.27 36.64 -11.66
C LEU A 956 -57.13 35.13 -11.90
N ALA A 957 -55.98 34.68 -12.39
CA ALA A 957 -55.72 33.25 -12.59
C ALA A 957 -55.80 32.47 -11.27
N TYR A 958 -55.22 33.03 -10.19
CA TYR A 958 -55.21 32.39 -8.87
C TYR A 958 -56.61 32.34 -8.25
N LEU A 959 -57.36 33.44 -8.32
CA LEU A 959 -58.77 33.49 -7.88
C LEU A 959 -59.63 32.49 -8.67
N THR A 960 -59.38 32.35 -9.97
CA THR A 960 -60.06 31.36 -10.81
C THR A 960 -59.74 29.94 -10.38
N PHE A 961 -58.47 29.64 -10.06
CA PHE A 961 -58.02 28.35 -9.54
C PHE A 961 -58.66 27.99 -8.18
N GLU A 962 -58.74 28.95 -7.25
CA GLU A 962 -59.46 28.80 -5.97
C GLU A 962 -60.97 28.60 -6.19
N ALA A 963 -61.58 29.35 -7.11
CA ALA A 963 -63.00 29.22 -7.46
C ALA A 963 -63.32 27.82 -8.02
N PHE A 964 -62.45 27.25 -8.86
CA PHE A 964 -62.56 25.86 -9.30
C PHE A 964 -62.49 24.87 -8.13
N GLY A 965 -61.57 25.09 -7.19
CA GLY A 965 -61.41 24.29 -5.98
C GLY A 965 -62.66 24.29 -5.08
N TYR A 966 -63.24 25.46 -4.86
CA TYR A 966 -64.43 25.63 -4.02
C TYR A 966 -65.72 25.16 -4.69
N PHE A 967 -65.93 25.53 -5.96
CA PHE A 967 -67.19 25.27 -6.65
C PHE A 967 -67.31 23.81 -7.11
N LEU A 968 -66.32 23.32 -7.86
CA LEU A 968 -66.29 21.95 -8.39
C LEU A 968 -65.71 20.95 -7.39
N GLY A 969 -64.64 21.34 -6.70
CA GLY A 969 -63.91 20.45 -5.79
C GLY A 969 -64.50 20.28 -4.39
N GLY A 970 -65.40 21.18 -3.98
CA GLY A 970 -65.93 21.19 -2.62
C GLY A 970 -64.88 21.51 -1.54
N LYS A 971 -63.74 22.10 -1.93
CA LYS A 971 -62.72 22.54 -0.97
C LYS A 971 -63.22 23.77 -0.23
N GLU A 972 -62.96 23.84 1.07
CA GLU A 972 -63.14 25.07 1.83
C GLU A 972 -61.99 26.03 1.54
N THR A 973 -62.31 27.32 1.44
CA THR A 973 -61.36 28.39 1.11
C THR A 973 -61.57 29.57 2.07
N ASP A 974 -60.52 30.36 2.28
CA ASP A 974 -60.53 31.56 3.13
C ASP A 974 -61.56 32.61 2.66
N ILE A 975 -62.22 33.28 3.62
CA ILE A 975 -63.17 34.39 3.37
C ILE A 975 -62.54 35.49 2.51
N PHE A 976 -61.23 35.74 2.67
CA PHE A 976 -60.51 36.74 1.90
C PHE A 976 -60.59 36.52 0.38
N ILE A 977 -60.67 35.27 -0.08
CA ILE A 977 -60.81 34.96 -1.51
C ILE A 977 -62.17 35.45 -2.03
N PHE A 978 -63.26 35.27 -1.27
CA PHE A 978 -64.58 35.76 -1.68
C PHE A 978 -64.66 37.29 -1.69
N GLN A 979 -64.00 37.96 -0.73
CA GLN A 979 -63.86 39.43 -0.76
C GLN A 979 -63.10 39.91 -2.01
N CYS A 980 -62.10 39.16 -2.46
CA CYS A 980 -61.40 39.45 -3.71
C CYS A 980 -62.30 39.22 -4.92
N LEU A 981 -63.06 38.11 -4.95
CA LEU A 981 -64.03 37.81 -6.02
C LEU A 981 -65.13 38.88 -6.14
N GLU A 982 -65.62 39.39 -5.01
CA GLU A 982 -66.56 40.52 -4.97
C GLU A 982 -65.95 41.76 -5.62
N LYS A 983 -64.76 42.18 -5.18
CA LYS A 983 -64.06 43.36 -5.71
C LYS A 983 -63.76 43.28 -7.22
N ILE A 984 -63.32 42.13 -7.73
CA ILE A 984 -63.09 41.99 -9.18
C ILE A 984 -64.40 42.05 -9.97
N THR A 985 -65.51 41.58 -9.38
CA THR A 985 -66.84 41.62 -10.01
C THR A 985 -67.42 43.04 -10.00
N GLU A 986 -67.24 43.78 -8.90
CA GLU A 986 -67.61 45.20 -8.79
C GLU A 986 -66.85 46.08 -9.79
N ARG A 987 -65.55 45.80 -9.97
CA ARG A 987 -64.68 46.51 -10.92
C ARG A 987 -64.83 46.06 -12.37
N GLU A 988 -65.76 45.14 -12.63
CA GLU A 988 -66.04 44.57 -13.97
C GLU A 988 -64.79 43.99 -14.66
N TRP A 989 -63.90 43.35 -13.89
CA TRP A 989 -62.77 42.62 -14.47
C TRP A 989 -63.29 41.47 -15.35
N GLU A 990 -62.68 41.28 -16.51
CA GLU A 990 -62.98 40.18 -17.42
C GLU A 990 -62.56 38.86 -16.76
N SER A 991 -63.53 38.16 -16.18
CA SER A 991 -63.34 36.93 -15.40
C SER A 991 -64.29 35.83 -15.89
N ASP A 992 -63.84 34.58 -15.79
CA ASP A 992 -64.69 33.45 -16.16
C ASP A 992 -65.89 33.29 -15.22
N MET A 993 -66.96 32.68 -15.73
CA MET A 993 -68.19 32.43 -14.99
C MET A 993 -67.97 31.64 -13.69
N ILE A 994 -66.93 30.81 -13.59
CA ILE A 994 -66.61 30.07 -12.36
C ILE A 994 -66.37 30.97 -11.14
N CYS A 995 -65.72 32.13 -11.33
CA CYS A 995 -65.47 33.09 -10.25
C CYS A 995 -66.79 33.63 -9.68
N LYS A 996 -67.72 33.96 -10.58
CA LYS A 996 -69.07 34.44 -10.25
C LYS A 996 -69.93 33.35 -9.61
N LEU A 997 -69.84 32.11 -10.10
CA LEU A 997 -70.56 30.97 -9.54
C LEU A 997 -70.05 30.58 -8.15
N ALA A 998 -68.74 30.61 -7.93
CA ALA A 998 -68.14 30.40 -6.63
C ALA A 998 -68.59 31.46 -5.61
N LEU A 999 -68.56 32.73 -6.00
CA LEU A 999 -69.06 33.83 -5.17
C LEU A 999 -70.57 33.70 -4.88
N LEU A 1000 -71.38 33.42 -5.90
CA LEU A 1000 -72.83 33.22 -5.75
C LEU A 1000 -73.15 32.04 -4.83
N LYS A 1001 -72.43 30.92 -4.96
CA LYS A 1001 -72.56 29.76 -4.07
C LYS A 1001 -72.22 30.11 -2.62
N TRP A 1002 -71.15 30.88 -2.38
CA TRP A 1002 -70.81 31.35 -1.04
C TRP A 1002 -71.88 32.27 -0.45
N LEU A 1003 -72.37 33.26 -1.22
CA LEU A 1003 -73.44 34.16 -0.79
C LEU A 1003 -74.76 33.43 -0.49
N SER A 1004 -75.03 32.31 -1.17
CA SER A 1004 -76.21 31.46 -0.90
C SER A 1004 -76.19 30.81 0.49
N VAL A 1005 -75.00 30.60 1.04
CA VAL A 1005 -74.79 29.96 2.35
C VAL A 1005 -74.77 31.00 3.47
N THR A 1006 -74.16 32.16 3.26
CA THR A 1006 -74.02 33.19 4.31
C THR A 1006 -75.33 33.92 4.64
N GLN A 1007 -76.14 34.24 3.63
CA GLN A 1007 -77.49 34.85 3.73
C GLN A 1007 -77.63 36.15 4.56
N ASP A 1008 -76.53 36.70 5.08
CA ASP A 1008 -76.46 37.98 5.79
C ASP A 1008 -75.79 39.00 4.86
N TRP A 1009 -76.58 39.61 3.97
CA TRP A 1009 -76.08 40.48 2.89
C TRP A 1009 -76.23 41.96 3.22
N ASN A 1010 -75.20 42.73 2.93
CA ASN A 1010 -75.28 44.18 2.84
C ASN A 1010 -76.03 44.63 1.55
N PRO A 1011 -76.46 45.90 1.45
CA PRO A 1011 -77.21 46.37 0.27
C PRO A 1011 -76.49 46.24 -1.08
N GLU A 1012 -75.16 46.26 -1.10
CA GLU A 1012 -74.37 46.06 -2.33
C GLU A 1012 -74.24 44.57 -2.67
N GLU A 1013 -74.03 43.71 -1.68
CA GLU A 1013 -74.08 42.24 -1.84
C GLU A 1013 -75.46 41.79 -2.33
N GLU A 1014 -76.56 42.38 -1.85
CA GLU A 1014 -77.91 42.06 -2.33
C GLU A 1014 -78.09 42.40 -3.83
N LYS A 1015 -77.58 43.56 -4.26
CA LYS A 1015 -77.58 43.93 -5.70
C LYS A 1015 -76.72 42.96 -6.50
N LEU A 1016 -75.59 42.53 -5.94
CA LEU A 1016 -74.68 41.58 -6.57
C LEU A 1016 -75.36 40.21 -6.73
N VAL A 1017 -76.02 39.68 -5.71
CA VAL A 1017 -76.79 38.42 -5.79
C VAL A 1017 -77.85 38.50 -6.89
N ARG A 1018 -78.63 39.59 -6.94
CA ARG A 1018 -79.65 39.79 -7.98
C ARG A 1018 -79.04 39.81 -9.39
N ARG A 1019 -77.90 40.49 -9.56
CA ARG A 1019 -77.15 40.56 -10.82
C ARG A 1019 -76.63 39.18 -11.25
N LEU A 1020 -75.96 38.46 -10.34
CA LEU A 1020 -75.37 37.16 -10.62
C LEU A 1020 -76.44 36.08 -10.92
N LEU A 1021 -77.57 36.08 -10.20
CA LEU A 1021 -78.71 35.21 -10.52
C LEU A 1021 -79.30 35.53 -11.91
N TRP A 1022 -79.39 36.81 -12.26
CA TRP A 1022 -79.88 37.24 -13.58
C TRP A 1022 -78.93 36.78 -14.70
N GLU A 1023 -77.61 36.93 -14.51
CA GLU A 1023 -76.60 36.43 -15.44
C GLU A 1023 -76.67 34.91 -15.62
N CYS A 1024 -76.77 34.16 -14.52
CA CYS A 1024 -76.96 32.70 -14.55
C CYS A 1024 -78.21 32.33 -15.35
N SER A 1025 -79.35 32.99 -15.10
CA SER A 1025 -80.59 32.74 -15.82
C SER A 1025 -80.47 33.04 -17.31
N ARG A 1026 -79.79 34.12 -17.70
CA ARG A 1026 -79.56 34.48 -19.11
C ARG A 1026 -78.71 33.44 -19.84
N MET A 1027 -77.77 32.83 -19.13
CA MET A 1027 -76.90 31.75 -19.63
C MET A 1027 -77.54 30.36 -19.52
N GLY A 1028 -78.74 30.24 -18.94
CA GLY A 1028 -79.42 28.96 -18.74
C GLY A 1028 -78.81 28.10 -17.63
N LEU A 1029 -77.95 28.66 -16.78
CA LEU A 1029 -77.27 27.95 -15.70
C LEU A 1029 -78.19 27.79 -14.50
N ARG A 1030 -78.42 26.54 -14.08
CA ARG A 1030 -79.28 26.20 -12.94
C ARG A 1030 -78.62 25.11 -12.10
N PHE A 1031 -78.39 25.40 -10.81
CA PHE A 1031 -77.68 24.50 -9.89
C PHE A 1031 -78.53 24.22 -8.65
N ALA A 1032 -78.30 23.07 -8.01
CA ALA A 1032 -79.06 22.68 -6.82
C ALA A 1032 -78.89 23.67 -5.65
N PHE A 1033 -77.70 24.29 -5.51
CA PHE A 1033 -77.45 25.25 -4.43
C PHE A 1033 -78.33 26.50 -4.52
N PHE A 1034 -78.99 26.77 -5.65
CA PHE A 1034 -79.92 27.89 -5.77
C PHE A 1034 -81.08 27.79 -4.77
N GLN A 1035 -81.43 26.58 -4.33
CA GLN A 1035 -82.46 26.34 -3.32
C GLN A 1035 -82.12 26.94 -1.95
N ALA A 1036 -80.84 27.20 -1.67
CA ALA A 1036 -80.44 27.85 -0.44
C ALA A 1036 -80.92 29.31 -0.38
N PHE A 1037 -81.10 29.99 -1.52
CA PHE A 1037 -81.53 31.38 -1.52
C PHE A 1037 -82.97 31.58 -1.00
N PRO A 1038 -83.27 32.72 -0.34
CA PRO A 1038 -84.63 33.06 0.02
C PRO A 1038 -85.55 33.09 -1.20
N LYS A 1039 -86.76 32.54 -1.05
CA LYS A 1039 -87.73 32.32 -2.15
C LYS A 1039 -88.01 33.57 -2.98
N GLU A 1040 -87.96 34.76 -2.37
CA GLU A 1040 -88.21 36.04 -3.04
C GLU A 1040 -87.25 36.32 -4.21
N TYR A 1041 -85.99 35.87 -4.12
CA TYR A 1041 -84.98 36.05 -5.16
C TYR A 1041 -85.12 35.02 -6.29
N LEU A 1042 -85.73 33.86 -6.00
CA LEU A 1042 -85.94 32.77 -6.94
C LEU A 1042 -87.22 32.94 -7.79
N ARG A 1043 -88.22 33.66 -7.28
CA ARG A 1043 -89.52 33.91 -7.95
C ARG A 1043 -89.40 34.46 -9.35
N SER A 1044 -88.48 35.40 -9.56
CA SER A 1044 -88.24 36.02 -10.88
C SER A 1044 -87.78 35.01 -11.95
N TYR A 1045 -87.30 33.84 -11.53
CA TYR A 1045 -86.78 32.78 -12.40
C TYR A 1045 -87.64 31.51 -12.35
N GLN A 1046 -88.75 31.52 -11.61
CA GLN A 1046 -89.65 30.37 -11.40
C GLN A 1046 -88.90 29.15 -10.84
N LEU A 1047 -88.09 29.36 -9.80
CA LEU A 1047 -87.28 28.30 -9.15
C LEU A 1047 -87.66 28.06 -7.68
N GLU A 1048 -88.53 28.90 -7.10
CA GLU A 1048 -88.92 28.89 -5.69
C GLU A 1048 -89.58 27.60 -5.19
N ASP A 1049 -90.17 26.84 -6.12
CA ASP A 1049 -90.92 25.60 -5.86
C ASP A 1049 -90.27 24.37 -6.50
N LYS A 1050 -89.04 24.50 -6.99
CA LYS A 1050 -88.37 23.44 -7.75
C LYS A 1050 -87.40 22.63 -6.90
N VAL A 1051 -87.44 21.32 -7.08
CA VAL A 1051 -86.42 20.40 -6.56
C VAL A 1051 -85.38 20.09 -7.63
N PHE A 1052 -84.11 19.97 -7.26
CA PHE A 1052 -83.03 19.68 -8.21
C PHE A 1052 -82.51 18.25 -8.05
N ALA A 1053 -82.44 17.55 -9.17
CA ALA A 1053 -81.62 16.36 -9.35
C ALA A 1053 -80.29 16.81 -9.97
N GLU A 1054 -79.23 16.94 -9.16
CA GLU A 1054 -77.89 17.30 -9.62
C GLU A 1054 -76.92 16.11 -9.50
N TYR A 1055 -76.06 15.95 -10.51
CA TYR A 1055 -75.01 14.96 -10.54
C TYR A 1055 -73.73 15.50 -11.18
N ARG A 1056 -72.60 15.03 -10.68
CA ARG A 1056 -71.26 15.38 -11.16
C ARG A 1056 -70.68 14.14 -11.81
N ALA A 1057 -70.57 14.15 -13.14
CA ALA A 1057 -70.17 12.98 -13.92
C ALA A 1057 -68.78 13.12 -14.56
N GLY A 1058 -68.06 14.21 -14.28
CA GLY A 1058 -66.82 14.57 -14.97
C GLY A 1058 -67.07 15.18 -16.36
N LEU A 1059 -66.04 15.79 -16.94
CA LEU A 1059 -66.08 16.44 -18.25
C LEU A 1059 -66.35 15.43 -19.37
N HIS A 1060 -67.13 15.85 -20.37
CA HIS A 1060 -67.48 15.07 -21.58
C HIS A 1060 -68.30 13.79 -21.37
N SER A 1061 -68.81 13.55 -20.17
CA SER A 1061 -69.67 12.39 -19.87
C SER A 1061 -71.07 12.54 -20.50
N ARG A 1062 -71.62 11.45 -21.04
CA ARG A 1062 -73.03 11.43 -21.42
C ARG A 1062 -73.86 10.99 -20.23
N VAL A 1063 -74.64 11.90 -19.67
CA VAL A 1063 -75.45 11.64 -18.47
C VAL A 1063 -76.92 11.50 -18.85
N THR A 1064 -77.50 10.35 -18.53
CA THR A 1064 -78.94 10.11 -18.62
C THR A 1064 -79.51 10.03 -17.22
N LEU A 1065 -80.51 10.85 -16.94
CA LEU A 1065 -81.28 10.82 -15.70
C LEU A 1065 -82.43 9.84 -15.87
N TYR A 1066 -82.49 8.83 -15.01
CA TYR A 1066 -83.64 7.95 -14.87
C TYR A 1066 -84.42 8.37 -13.64
N TYR A 1067 -85.70 8.64 -13.80
CA TYR A 1067 -86.54 9.09 -12.70
C TYR A 1067 -87.94 8.50 -12.77
N CYS A 1068 -88.49 8.19 -11.61
CA CYS A 1068 -89.84 7.71 -11.39
C CYS A 1068 -90.55 8.71 -10.48
N LEU A 1069 -91.73 9.18 -10.91
CA LEU A 1069 -92.62 10.00 -10.09
C LEU A 1069 -93.76 9.11 -9.63
N GLU A 1070 -93.80 8.82 -8.33
CA GLU A 1070 -94.80 7.96 -7.71
C GLU A 1070 -95.83 8.81 -6.95
N GLU A 1071 -97.10 8.62 -7.28
CA GLU A 1071 -98.24 9.07 -6.46
C GLU A 1071 -98.51 8.03 -5.36
N GLU A 1072 -98.91 8.46 -4.16
CA GLU A 1072 -99.25 7.53 -3.08
C GLU A 1072 -100.26 6.45 -3.54
N GLY A 1073 -99.82 5.19 -3.54
CA GLY A 1073 -100.63 4.02 -3.88
C GLY A 1073 -100.64 3.62 -5.37
N LYS A 1074 -99.86 4.27 -6.23
CA LYS A 1074 -99.65 3.85 -7.64
C LYS A 1074 -98.16 3.73 -7.96
N ALA A 1075 -97.76 2.59 -8.51
CA ALA A 1075 -96.41 2.43 -9.06
C ALA A 1075 -96.27 3.29 -10.32
N GLY A 1076 -95.28 4.19 -10.33
CA GLY A 1076 -94.91 4.96 -11.52
C GLY A 1076 -93.98 4.17 -12.44
N ASP A 1077 -93.96 4.52 -13.72
CA ASP A 1077 -92.96 4.01 -14.67
C ASP A 1077 -91.71 4.91 -14.69
N TYR A 1078 -90.53 4.28 -14.73
CA TYR A 1078 -89.28 5.02 -14.91
C TYR A 1078 -89.22 5.68 -16.29
N LYS A 1079 -88.95 6.98 -16.28
CA LYS A 1079 -88.65 7.79 -17.47
C LYS A 1079 -87.14 8.02 -17.54
N SER A 1080 -86.60 8.16 -18.75
CA SER A 1080 -85.20 8.49 -18.98
C SER A 1080 -85.06 9.76 -19.82
N GLU A 1081 -84.20 10.69 -19.40
CA GLU A 1081 -83.92 11.94 -20.13
C GLU A 1081 -82.40 12.18 -20.20
N PRO A 1082 -81.82 12.39 -21.40
CA PRO A 1082 -80.42 12.81 -21.50
C PRO A 1082 -80.27 14.26 -21.03
N LEU A 1083 -79.33 14.50 -20.11
CA LEU A 1083 -79.08 15.83 -19.56
C LEU A 1083 -78.01 16.57 -20.35
N LYS A 1084 -78.20 17.89 -20.49
CA LYS A 1084 -77.14 18.80 -20.95
C LYS A 1084 -76.25 19.17 -19.79
N GLU A 1085 -74.97 19.31 -20.08
CA GLU A 1085 -73.99 19.84 -19.14
C GLU A 1085 -74.31 21.31 -18.84
N MET A 1086 -74.47 21.64 -17.55
CA MET A 1086 -74.70 23.02 -17.12
C MET A 1086 -73.39 23.79 -17.12
N TYR A 1087 -72.37 23.25 -16.44
CA TYR A 1087 -71.06 23.87 -16.36
C TYR A 1087 -70.01 22.83 -15.90
N GLN A 1088 -68.96 22.63 -16.69
CA GLN A 1088 -67.74 21.85 -16.37
C GLN A 1088 -68.01 20.52 -15.63
N GLY A 1089 -68.86 19.66 -16.19
CA GLY A 1089 -69.18 18.31 -15.68
C GLY A 1089 -70.33 18.23 -14.67
N ILE A 1090 -71.00 19.35 -14.37
CA ILE A 1090 -72.22 19.39 -13.55
C ILE A 1090 -73.46 19.26 -14.44
N TYR A 1091 -74.31 18.30 -14.12
CA TYR A 1091 -75.58 18.03 -14.78
C TYR A 1091 -76.69 18.24 -13.76
N SER A 1092 -77.69 19.03 -14.11
CA SER A 1092 -78.78 19.37 -13.20
C SER A 1092 -80.11 19.36 -13.95
N LYS A 1093 -81.14 18.85 -13.28
CA LYS A 1093 -82.52 18.91 -13.76
C LYS A 1093 -83.43 19.33 -12.63
N GLU A 1094 -84.27 20.30 -12.91
CA GLU A 1094 -85.29 20.76 -12.00
C GLU A 1094 -86.63 20.02 -12.19
N PHE A 1095 -87.27 19.67 -11.09
CA PHE A 1095 -88.59 19.05 -11.02
C PHE A 1095 -89.54 19.91 -10.17
N VAL A 1096 -90.82 19.81 -10.46
CA VAL A 1096 -91.87 20.32 -9.58
C VAL A 1096 -92.51 19.08 -8.95
N LEU A 1097 -92.51 18.99 -7.63
CA LEU A 1097 -93.13 17.88 -6.89
C LEU A 1097 -94.35 18.38 -6.15
N PHE A 1098 -95.42 17.58 -6.25
CA PHE A 1098 -96.62 17.81 -5.48
C PHE A 1098 -96.58 17.14 -4.10
N TYR A 1099 -97.36 17.65 -3.16
CA TYR A 1099 -97.42 17.09 -1.80
C TYR A 1099 -97.88 15.62 -1.83
N GLY A 1100 -97.05 14.73 -1.26
CA GLY A 1100 -97.25 13.28 -1.29
C GLY A 1100 -96.63 12.56 -2.48
N GLU A 1101 -96.09 13.28 -3.48
CA GLU A 1101 -95.32 12.64 -4.55
C GLU A 1101 -93.91 12.27 -4.10
N MET A 1102 -93.44 11.12 -4.58
CA MET A 1102 -92.06 10.67 -4.39
C MET A 1102 -91.34 10.66 -5.74
N LEU A 1103 -90.21 11.37 -5.81
CA LEU A 1103 -89.30 11.33 -6.95
C LEU A 1103 -88.14 10.39 -6.63
N THR A 1104 -88.16 9.20 -7.22
CA THR A 1104 -87.04 8.24 -7.15
C THR A 1104 -86.21 8.37 -8.41
N TYR A 1105 -84.95 8.77 -8.31
CA TYR A 1105 -84.09 9.01 -9.46
C TYR A 1105 -82.67 8.48 -9.27
N TYR A 1106 -82.02 8.12 -10.38
CA TYR A 1106 -80.60 7.82 -10.45
C TYR A 1106 -80.02 8.31 -11.78
N PHE A 1107 -78.71 8.49 -11.83
CA PHE A 1107 -78.01 8.88 -13.03
C PHE A 1107 -77.23 7.71 -13.59
N GLN A 1108 -77.20 7.63 -14.90
CA GLN A 1108 -76.29 6.76 -15.65
C GLN A 1108 -75.36 7.64 -16.47
N ALA A 1109 -74.06 7.59 -16.18
CA ALA A 1109 -73.04 8.30 -16.93
C ALA A 1109 -72.20 7.34 -17.76
N GLU A 1110 -72.05 7.64 -19.05
CA GLU A 1110 -71.12 6.95 -19.94
C GLU A 1110 -69.87 7.82 -20.13
N LYS A 1111 -68.71 7.27 -19.75
CA LYS A 1111 -67.39 7.90 -19.89
C LYS A 1111 -66.38 6.83 -20.31
N ASP A 1112 -65.62 7.10 -21.38
CA ASP A 1112 -64.56 6.21 -21.90
C ASP A 1112 -64.99 4.74 -22.13
N GLY A 1113 -66.21 4.53 -22.62
CA GLY A 1113 -66.78 3.20 -22.89
C GLY A 1113 -67.22 2.43 -21.64
N LYS A 1114 -67.13 3.02 -20.44
CA LYS A 1114 -67.63 2.48 -19.19
C LYS A 1114 -68.90 3.22 -18.75
N THR A 1115 -69.85 2.46 -18.22
CA THR A 1115 -71.13 2.97 -17.71
C THR A 1115 -71.11 2.96 -16.19
N TYR A 1116 -71.34 4.12 -15.58
CA TYR A 1116 -71.44 4.29 -14.13
C TYR A 1116 -72.89 4.61 -13.78
N THR A 1117 -73.48 3.85 -12.87
CA THR A 1117 -74.86 4.08 -12.40
C THR A 1117 -74.81 4.48 -10.93
N THR A 1118 -75.43 5.60 -10.57
CA THR A 1118 -75.53 6.04 -9.18
C THR A 1118 -76.56 5.22 -8.43
N GLU A 1119 -76.44 5.15 -7.11
CA GLU A 1119 -77.52 4.61 -6.27
C GLU A 1119 -78.81 5.45 -6.43
N PRO A 1120 -80.01 4.81 -6.44
CA PRO A 1120 -81.28 5.53 -6.46
C PRO A 1120 -81.46 6.43 -5.24
N ARG A 1121 -81.80 7.70 -5.49
CA ARG A 1121 -82.15 8.70 -4.48
C ARG A 1121 -83.65 8.97 -4.54
N THR A 1122 -84.28 9.14 -3.39
CA THR A 1122 -85.70 9.48 -3.30
C THR A 1122 -85.89 10.85 -2.65
N ILE A 1123 -86.61 11.75 -3.30
CA ILE A 1123 -87.02 13.05 -2.78
C ILE A 1123 -88.54 13.01 -2.57
N THR A 1124 -89.00 13.42 -1.39
CA THR A 1124 -90.42 13.49 -1.06
C THR A 1124 -90.72 14.83 -0.42
N VAL A 1125 -91.82 15.48 -0.85
CA VAL A 1125 -92.28 16.73 -0.24
C VAL A 1125 -93.22 16.40 0.92
N THR A 1126 -92.71 16.48 2.15
CA THR A 1126 -93.47 16.20 3.38
C THR A 1126 -93.96 17.46 4.09
N GLU A 1127 -93.42 18.62 3.75
CA GLU A 1127 -93.77 19.92 4.34
C GLU A 1127 -94.34 20.85 3.27
N VAL A 1128 -95.40 21.59 3.62
CA VAL A 1128 -96.02 22.58 2.74
C VAL A 1128 -95.96 23.94 3.39
N ASP A 1129 -95.51 24.94 2.64
CA ASP A 1129 -95.54 26.33 3.07
C ASP A 1129 -96.99 26.80 3.20
N ALA A 1130 -97.47 26.99 4.44
CA ALA A 1130 -98.83 27.43 4.74
C ALA A 1130 -99.13 28.88 4.31
N SER A 1131 -98.08 29.67 4.03
CA SER A 1131 -98.17 31.06 3.55
C SER A 1131 -97.96 31.19 2.04
N GLY A 1132 -97.68 30.08 1.37
CA GLY A 1132 -97.38 30.03 -0.05
C GLY A 1132 -98.56 30.44 -0.94
N ASP A 1133 -98.27 31.24 -1.96
CA ASP A 1133 -99.26 31.91 -2.80
C ASP A 1133 -99.08 31.58 -4.29
N THR A 1134 -98.05 30.82 -4.68
CA THR A 1134 -97.87 30.40 -6.08
C THR A 1134 -98.92 29.35 -6.46
N LYS A 1135 -99.18 29.18 -7.77
CA LYS A 1135 -100.10 28.14 -8.29
C LYS A 1135 -99.74 26.76 -7.73
N TYR A 1136 -98.45 26.43 -7.67
CA TYR A 1136 -97.94 25.15 -7.19
C TYR A 1136 -98.03 25.02 -5.67
N GLN A 1137 -97.70 26.07 -4.91
CA GLN A 1137 -97.84 26.07 -3.44
C GLN A 1137 -99.30 25.89 -3.02
N MET A 1138 -100.23 26.57 -3.68
CA MET A 1138 -101.66 26.42 -3.42
C MET A 1138 -102.16 25.00 -3.75
N LEU A 1139 -101.67 24.39 -4.84
CA LEU A 1139 -101.94 22.98 -5.16
C LEU A 1139 -101.40 22.03 -4.09
N ASN A 1140 -100.18 22.27 -3.59
CA ASN A 1140 -99.59 21.48 -2.51
C ASN A 1140 -100.33 21.65 -1.18
N GLN A 1141 -100.81 22.85 -0.86
CA GLN A 1141 -101.66 23.08 0.31
C GLN A 1141 -102.98 22.33 0.16
N MET A 1142 -103.63 22.40 -1.01
CA MET A 1142 -104.86 21.65 -1.27
C MET A 1142 -104.64 20.14 -1.12
N LEU A 1143 -103.55 19.59 -1.65
CA LEU A 1143 -103.23 18.17 -1.52
C LEU A 1143 -102.92 17.77 -0.07
N ALA A 1144 -102.20 18.61 0.69
CA ALA A 1144 -101.92 18.35 2.11
C ALA A 1144 -103.18 18.40 2.99
N VAL A 1145 -104.00 19.42 2.82
CA VAL A 1145 -105.25 19.61 3.57
C VAL A 1145 -106.28 18.52 3.22
N LYS A 1146 -106.33 18.10 1.95
CA LYS A 1146 -107.14 16.96 1.50
C LYS A 1146 -106.71 15.65 2.16
N LYS A 1147 -105.40 15.40 2.26
CA LYS A 1147 -104.85 14.21 2.95
C LYS A 1147 -105.15 14.22 4.45
N LEU A 1148 -105.15 15.40 5.07
CA LEU A 1148 -105.51 15.60 6.49
C LEU A 1148 -107.04 15.56 6.76
N GLY A 1149 -107.87 15.36 5.72
CA GLY A 1149 -109.33 15.23 5.86
C GLY A 1149 -110.08 16.53 6.17
N LYS A 1150 -109.47 17.70 5.95
CA LYS A 1150 -110.03 19.02 6.31
C LYS A 1150 -110.75 19.70 5.13
N GLU A 1151 -111.97 19.27 4.85
CA GLU A 1151 -112.81 19.76 3.73
C GLU A 1151 -113.01 21.29 3.68
N ASP A 1152 -113.21 21.95 4.82
CA ASP A 1152 -113.50 23.39 4.86
C ASP A 1152 -112.27 24.25 4.50
N GLU A 1153 -111.09 23.88 5.01
CA GLU A 1153 -109.82 24.51 4.62
C GLU A 1153 -109.54 24.28 3.12
N LEU A 1154 -109.83 23.08 2.60
CA LEU A 1154 -109.66 22.76 1.17
C LEU A 1154 -110.54 23.65 0.29
N ARG A 1155 -111.83 23.83 0.63
CA ARG A 1155 -112.74 24.70 -0.12
C ARG A 1155 -112.28 26.16 -0.13
N ASN A 1156 -111.73 26.65 0.97
CA ASN A 1156 -111.21 28.01 1.06
C ASN A 1156 -109.99 28.22 0.15
N ILE A 1157 -109.05 27.27 0.14
CA ILE A 1157 -107.87 27.34 -0.72
C ILE A 1157 -108.26 27.18 -2.19
N LEU A 1158 -109.17 26.25 -2.51
CA LEU A 1158 -109.71 26.04 -3.86
C LEU A 1158 -110.39 27.30 -4.40
N LYS A 1159 -111.20 27.98 -3.58
CA LYS A 1159 -111.86 29.23 -3.96
C LYS A 1159 -110.82 30.30 -4.31
N LYS A 1160 -109.82 30.52 -3.45
CA LYS A 1160 -108.72 31.46 -3.72
C LYS A 1160 -107.95 31.09 -4.99
N TYR A 1161 -107.71 29.80 -5.23
CA TYR A 1161 -107.01 29.31 -6.42
C TYR A 1161 -107.81 29.61 -7.69
N LEU A 1162 -109.12 29.33 -7.71
CA LEU A 1162 -110.00 29.58 -8.84
C LEU A 1162 -110.19 31.08 -9.11
N GLU A 1163 -110.30 31.89 -8.06
CA GLU A 1163 -110.33 33.36 -8.18
C GLU A 1163 -109.06 33.87 -8.87
N ARG A 1164 -107.89 33.35 -8.49
CA ARG A 1164 -106.62 33.69 -9.16
C ARG A 1164 -106.53 33.17 -10.58
N GLU A 1165 -106.97 31.94 -10.85
CA GLU A 1165 -106.95 31.39 -12.21
C GLU A 1165 -107.84 32.19 -13.17
N ALA A 1166 -109.03 32.61 -12.70
CA ALA A 1166 -109.91 33.50 -13.45
C ALA A 1166 -109.26 34.86 -13.71
N VAL A 1167 -108.58 35.44 -12.70
CA VAL A 1167 -107.83 36.71 -12.85
C VAL A 1167 -106.66 36.55 -13.84
N ILE A 1168 -105.91 35.45 -13.77
CA ILE A 1168 -104.78 35.19 -14.69
C ILE A 1168 -105.30 34.98 -16.12
N GLN A 1169 -106.39 34.22 -16.31
CA GLN A 1169 -107.00 34.04 -17.64
C GLN A 1169 -107.53 35.34 -18.25
N GLN A 1170 -107.97 36.29 -17.42
CA GLN A 1170 -108.36 37.63 -17.87
C GLN A 1170 -107.15 38.53 -18.19
N LEU A 1171 -106.07 38.45 -17.41
CA LEU A 1171 -104.89 39.31 -17.56
C LEU A 1171 -103.88 38.81 -18.61
N PHE A 1172 -103.78 37.50 -18.82
CA PHE A 1172 -102.82 36.88 -19.72
C PHE A 1172 -103.55 35.97 -20.73
N ARG A 1173 -103.89 36.50 -21.91
CA ARG A 1173 -104.31 35.68 -23.06
C ARG A 1173 -103.07 35.07 -23.71
N ILE A 1174 -103.01 33.75 -23.76
CA ILE A 1174 -102.01 33.01 -24.54
C ILE A 1174 -102.36 33.22 -26.02
N THR A 1175 -101.49 33.89 -26.77
CA THR A 1175 -101.45 33.78 -28.24
C THR A 1175 -100.70 32.50 -28.60
N GLU A 1176 -101.34 31.62 -29.36
CA GLU A 1176 -100.73 30.41 -29.95
C GLU A 1176 -99.47 30.72 -30.77
#